data_AF-A0A4R3I2F2-F1
#
_entry.id   AF-A0A4R3I2F2-F1
#
_cell.length_a   1.000
_cell.length_b   1.000
_cell.length_c   1.000
_cell.angle_alpha   90.00
_cell.angle_beta   90.00
_cell.angle_gamma   90.00
#
_symmetry.space_group_name_H-M   'P 1'
#
loop_
_entity.id
_entity.type
_entity.pdbx_description
1 polymer ?
#
loop_
_entity_poly.entity_id
_entity_poly.type
_entity_poly.pdbx_seq_one_letter_code
_entity_poly.pdbx_strand_id
1 'polypeptide(L)'
;MALSSPGIGSNLDINSIVSQLMMIEQQPLTKIAKQEASYQAKLSAIGSIKSALSSFQTAVNGLSDISKFQATKVTAGDTAVASATGSGSATPGTYALEVAKLAQAQKLASAGQSSTSAAIGTGTITIDFGTISGGSFDSVTGKYTGASFASNGAGSKTITIGSGDNSLAGIRDAINKAGIGVTANIVNDGGTSPYRLVLSNAATGQANSMKISVTGDAGLQALLNHDPAAEPASQAFTETVTAQNAEFKVDGVSISKPGNSVNDVIQGVTLSLYKTNAGSPTNITVARDTSAVSGAVGQFVAAYNKINATLNQLSAYDPETKTAAVLNGDATLRSIQTQIRGVLGTAVENNSGAFNRLSDIGVALNKDGTLALDNAKLQKAMEKNFSDIADLFAATGKASDSLISYTGSTSKTGAGSYSINITQLATQGRTVGQGAAGLTIDASNDTLEVKLDGVTTTIKLSQATYANATALAAEIQGKINGASEFSAAGATVKVSSAGGILSIVSDRYGSASNVEIVSGNGLANLLGGGQTATTGLDVAGTLNGVAATGAGQTLTGAKGSPTEGLKLTITGGALGDRGTINLSRGYASKFDSLLTSLLDTKGPLTSRTDGLNATLKSLSDQKERISDRLIDIEKRYRAQFTALDVAIASMSQTSNYLAQQLANLPKFE
;
A
#
# COMPACT_ATOMS: atom_id res chain seq x y z
N MET A 1 -66.83 28.88 33.75
CA MET A 1 -66.04 30.02 33.22
C MET A 1 -66.83 31.29 33.46
N ALA A 2 -66.43 32.10 34.44
CA ALA A 2 -66.84 33.50 34.52
C ALA A 2 -65.76 34.31 33.82
N LEU A 3 -66.13 35.06 32.79
CA LEU A 3 -65.24 35.96 32.04
C LEU A 3 -64.99 37.22 32.89
N SER A 4 -64.02 37.18 33.79
CA SER A 4 -63.45 38.40 34.37
C SER A 4 -62.45 38.98 33.36
N SER A 5 -62.88 39.96 32.58
CA SER A 5 -61.98 40.72 31.71
C SER A 5 -60.98 41.49 32.59
N PRO A 6 -59.66 41.25 32.46
CA PRO A 6 -58.65 42.01 33.20
C PRO A 6 -58.72 43.49 32.83
N GLY A 7 -58.74 44.41 33.81
CA GLY A 7 -58.52 45.84 33.57
C GLY A 7 -59.77 46.73 33.46
N ILE A 8 -60.97 46.26 33.84
CA ILE A 8 -62.18 47.11 33.81
C ILE A 8 -62.36 47.90 35.13
N GLY A 9 -61.64 47.53 36.20
CA GLY A 9 -61.84 48.08 37.55
C GLY A 9 -61.02 49.33 37.90
N SER A 10 -59.72 49.34 37.57
CA SER A 10 -58.78 50.30 38.15
C SER A 10 -57.81 51.00 37.17
N ASN A 11 -57.97 50.85 35.85
CA ASN A 11 -56.99 51.30 34.82
C ASN A 11 -55.55 50.75 35.01
N LEU A 12 -55.35 49.66 35.75
CA LEU A 12 -54.02 49.02 35.92
C LEU A 12 -53.67 48.16 34.70
N ASP A 13 -52.51 48.42 34.07
CA ASP A 13 -51.96 47.57 33.02
C ASP A 13 -51.28 46.33 33.61
N ILE A 14 -52.12 45.36 33.99
CA ILE A 14 -51.70 44.08 34.59
C ILE A 14 -50.77 43.32 33.65
N ASN A 15 -50.97 43.39 32.33
CA ASN A 15 -50.14 42.68 31.37
C ASN A 15 -48.72 43.24 31.36
N SER A 16 -48.56 44.56 31.37
CA SER A 16 -47.25 45.21 31.45
C SER A 16 -46.55 44.90 32.78
N ILE A 17 -47.26 44.98 33.92
CA ILE A 17 -46.67 44.70 35.25
C ILE A 17 -46.21 43.24 35.36
N VAL A 18 -47.06 42.28 34.97
CA VAL A 18 -46.70 40.86 35.01
C VAL A 18 -45.53 40.59 34.06
N SER A 19 -45.52 41.18 32.86
CA SER A 19 -44.39 41.05 31.93
C SER A 19 -43.08 41.58 32.53
N GLN A 20 -43.11 42.75 33.19
CA GLN A 20 -41.94 43.31 33.87
C GLN A 20 -41.44 42.44 35.02
N LEU A 21 -42.34 41.87 35.82
CA LEU A 21 -41.97 40.93 36.88
C LEU A 21 -41.37 39.65 36.29
N MET A 22 -41.97 39.11 35.23
CA MET A 22 -41.45 37.93 34.53
C MET A 22 -40.07 38.17 33.92
N MET A 23 -39.76 39.39 33.43
CA MET A 23 -38.40 39.72 32.97
C MET A 23 -37.34 39.58 34.09
N ILE A 24 -37.70 39.93 35.33
CA ILE A 24 -36.80 39.76 36.49
C ILE A 24 -36.68 38.27 36.84
N GLU A 25 -37.81 37.56 36.88
CA GLU A 25 -37.84 36.13 37.19
C GLU A 25 -37.09 35.27 36.14
N GLN A 26 -36.97 35.75 34.89
CA GLN A 26 -36.24 35.09 33.82
C GLN A 26 -34.70 35.28 33.87
N GLN A 27 -34.17 36.14 34.74
CA GLN A 27 -32.71 36.38 34.83
C GLN A 27 -31.86 35.10 35.01
N PRO A 28 -32.28 34.08 35.81
CA PRO A 28 -31.56 32.81 35.91
C PRO A 28 -31.45 32.06 34.58
N LEU A 29 -32.48 32.11 33.72
CA LEU A 29 -32.42 31.50 32.38
C LEU A 29 -31.37 32.17 31.51
N THR A 30 -31.27 33.50 31.55
CA THR A 30 -30.22 34.25 30.83
C THR A 30 -28.83 33.87 31.33
N LYS A 31 -28.66 33.63 32.63
CA LYS A 31 -27.39 33.15 33.20
C LYS A 31 -27.04 31.74 32.70
N ILE A 32 -28.01 30.81 32.72
CA ILE A 32 -27.82 29.45 32.21
C ILE A 32 -27.50 29.48 30.71
N ALA A 33 -28.23 30.24 29.90
CA ALA A 33 -27.97 30.37 28.47
C ALA A 33 -26.54 30.89 28.19
N LYS A 34 -26.05 31.85 28.98
CA LYS A 34 -24.65 32.31 28.90
C LYS A 34 -23.65 31.20 29.27
N GLN A 35 -23.97 30.38 30.27
CA GLN A 35 -23.14 29.21 30.63
C GLN A 35 -23.15 28.16 29.52
N GLU A 36 -24.32 27.81 28.97
CA GLU A 36 -24.47 26.89 27.84
C GLU A 36 -23.60 27.34 26.65
N ALA A 37 -23.71 28.61 26.25
CA ALA A 37 -22.90 29.18 25.17
C ALA A 37 -21.40 29.08 25.47
N SER A 38 -20.98 29.32 26.72
CA SER A 38 -19.58 29.18 27.12
C SER A 38 -19.09 27.73 27.03
N TYR A 39 -19.87 26.76 27.51
CA TYR A 39 -19.50 25.34 27.44
C TYR A 39 -19.52 24.79 26.02
N GLN A 40 -20.45 25.23 25.17
CA GLN A 40 -20.46 24.92 23.74
C GLN A 40 -19.22 25.49 23.03
N ALA A 41 -18.83 26.73 23.33
CA ALA A 41 -17.61 27.31 22.78
C ALA A 41 -16.36 26.52 23.21
N LYS A 42 -16.29 26.05 24.46
CA LYS A 42 -15.22 25.17 24.94
C LYS A 42 -15.20 23.82 24.22
N LEU A 43 -16.37 23.24 23.97
CA LEU A 43 -16.51 21.98 23.24
C LEU A 43 -15.98 22.12 21.81
N SER A 44 -16.40 23.18 21.10
CA SER A 44 -15.90 23.51 19.76
C SER A 44 -14.38 23.74 19.75
N ALA A 45 -13.85 24.44 20.75
CA ALA A 45 -12.41 24.67 20.91
C ALA A 45 -11.63 23.34 21.06
N ILE A 46 -12.13 22.40 21.85
CA ILE A 46 -11.52 21.07 21.99
C ILE A 46 -11.60 20.28 20.67
N GLY A 47 -12.71 20.41 19.94
CA GLY A 47 -12.84 19.84 18.58
C GLY A 47 -11.76 20.33 17.63
N SER A 48 -11.47 21.64 17.64
CA SER A 48 -10.37 22.23 16.87
C SER A 48 -9.00 21.69 17.29
N ILE A 49 -8.76 21.52 18.60
CA ILE A 49 -7.52 20.93 19.11
C ILE A 49 -7.37 19.48 18.66
N LYS A 50 -8.41 18.65 18.81
CA LYS A 50 -8.42 17.25 18.33
C LYS A 50 -8.10 17.17 16.84
N SER A 51 -8.70 18.05 16.04
CA SER A 51 -8.48 18.11 14.60
C SER A 51 -7.03 18.50 14.24
N ALA A 52 -6.46 19.47 14.94
CA ALA A 52 -5.07 19.88 14.75
C ALA A 52 -4.08 18.76 15.17
N LEU A 53 -4.33 18.09 16.30
CA LEU A 53 -3.52 16.98 16.78
C LEU A 53 -3.59 15.77 15.84
N SER A 54 -4.77 15.44 15.30
CA SER A 54 -4.93 14.36 14.31
C SER A 54 -4.20 14.68 12.99
N SER A 55 -4.27 15.95 12.54
CA SER A 55 -3.51 16.40 11.36
C SER A 55 -2.00 16.26 11.57
N PHE A 56 -1.51 16.60 12.76
CA PHE A 56 -0.11 16.43 13.12
C PHE A 56 0.28 14.96 13.27
N GLN A 57 -0.59 14.12 13.83
CA GLN A 57 -0.36 12.68 13.89
C GLN A 57 -0.18 12.09 12.48
N THR A 58 -0.97 12.56 11.50
CA THR A 58 -0.81 12.16 10.10
C THR A 58 0.57 12.56 9.54
N ALA A 59 1.00 13.80 9.77
CA ALA A 59 2.32 14.28 9.33
C ALA A 59 3.48 13.51 9.99
N VAL A 60 3.33 13.22 11.28
CA VAL A 60 4.26 12.42 12.09
C VAL A 60 4.35 10.98 11.57
N ASN A 61 3.22 10.32 11.35
CA ASN A 61 3.20 8.96 10.82
C ASN A 61 3.81 8.89 9.42
N GLY A 62 3.63 9.94 8.62
CA GLY A 62 4.34 10.12 7.36
C GLY A 62 5.87 10.08 7.47
N LEU A 63 6.45 10.53 8.59
CA LEU A 63 7.89 10.51 8.87
C LEU A 63 8.36 9.24 9.61
N SER A 64 7.43 8.38 10.04
CA SER A 64 7.78 7.08 10.63
C SER A 64 8.10 6.01 9.57
N ASP A 65 7.74 6.27 8.32
CA ASP A 65 7.95 5.38 7.18
C ASP A 65 9.39 5.47 6.65
N ILE A 66 10.22 4.50 7.05
CA ILE A 66 11.64 4.40 6.69
C ILE A 66 11.82 4.32 5.16
N SER A 67 10.85 3.78 4.42
CA SER A 67 10.97 3.64 2.96
C SER A 67 11.12 4.99 2.27
N LYS A 68 10.52 6.05 2.81
CA LYS A 68 10.67 7.43 2.30
C LYS A 68 12.08 7.99 2.45
N PHE A 69 12.82 7.52 3.44
CA PHE A 69 14.22 7.89 3.68
C PHE A 69 15.21 6.96 2.99
N GLN A 70 14.71 5.97 2.24
CA GLN A 70 15.52 5.11 1.39
C GLN A 70 15.21 5.33 -0.10
N ALA A 71 14.11 6.05 -0.40
CA ALA A 71 13.66 6.33 -1.75
C ALA A 71 14.76 6.94 -2.62
N THR A 72 14.88 6.40 -3.82
CA THR A 72 15.75 6.93 -4.86
C THR A 72 14.92 7.50 -5.99
N LYS A 73 15.32 8.68 -6.46
CA LYS A 73 14.85 9.24 -7.71
C LYS A 73 15.76 8.78 -8.83
N VAL A 74 15.18 8.16 -9.86
CA VAL A 74 15.91 7.80 -11.07
C VAL A 74 15.49 8.72 -12.19
N THR A 75 16.47 9.29 -12.90
CA THR A 75 16.26 10.20 -14.03
C THR A 75 16.95 9.64 -15.25
N ALA A 76 16.24 9.55 -16.37
CA ALA A 76 16.83 9.27 -17.67
C ALA A 76 17.19 10.58 -18.38
N GLY A 77 18.41 10.66 -18.92
CA GLY A 77 18.91 11.82 -19.66
C GLY A 77 18.12 12.04 -20.95
N ASP A 78 17.69 10.97 -21.60
CA ASP A 78 16.79 11.00 -22.75
C ASP A 78 15.57 10.08 -22.50
N THR A 79 14.43 10.71 -22.20
CA THR A 79 13.18 10.02 -21.91
C THR A 79 12.51 9.42 -23.14
N ALA A 80 12.94 9.80 -24.35
CA ALA A 80 12.49 9.16 -25.59
C ALA A 80 13.19 7.81 -25.81
N VAL A 81 14.38 7.61 -25.24
CA VAL A 81 15.13 6.35 -25.30
C VAL A 81 14.65 5.38 -24.24
N ALA A 82 14.56 5.84 -22.99
CA ALA A 82 14.16 4.99 -21.87
C ALA A 82 13.56 5.79 -20.70
N SER A 83 12.76 5.12 -19.88
CA SER A 83 12.44 5.58 -18.54
C SER A 83 12.98 4.60 -17.51
N ALA A 84 13.20 5.08 -16.29
CA ALA A 84 13.72 4.27 -15.20
C ALA A 84 13.02 4.61 -13.89
N THR A 85 12.75 3.59 -13.08
CA THR A 85 12.21 3.74 -11.73
C THR A 85 13.10 3.00 -10.74
N GLY A 86 13.36 3.60 -9.59
CA GLY A 86 14.21 3.02 -8.54
C GLY A 86 13.40 2.58 -7.32
N SER A 87 13.92 1.59 -6.62
CA SER A 87 13.45 1.13 -5.32
C SER A 87 14.40 1.57 -4.22
N GLY A 88 14.02 1.38 -2.94
CA GLY A 88 14.85 1.79 -1.80
C GLY A 88 16.22 1.10 -1.71
N SER A 89 16.43 0.00 -2.45
CA SER A 89 17.71 -0.71 -2.53
C SER A 89 18.63 -0.22 -3.64
N ALA A 90 18.19 0.73 -4.48
CA ALA A 90 19.03 1.27 -5.54
C ALA A 90 20.17 2.12 -4.95
N THR A 91 21.39 1.87 -5.43
CA THR A 91 22.57 2.64 -5.01
C THR A 91 22.69 3.90 -5.86
N PRO A 92 22.90 5.10 -5.26
CA PRO A 92 23.16 6.31 -6.03
C PRO A 92 24.36 6.15 -6.97
N GLY A 93 24.20 6.62 -8.21
CA GLY A 93 25.18 6.45 -9.27
C GLY A 93 24.65 6.93 -10.62
N THR A 94 25.54 7.08 -11.59
CA THR A 94 25.17 7.39 -12.98
C THR A 94 25.64 6.24 -13.86
N TYR A 95 24.73 5.72 -14.67
CA TYR A 95 24.94 4.59 -15.55
C TYR A 95 24.75 5.02 -17.01
N ALA A 96 25.68 4.68 -17.90
CA ALA A 96 25.55 4.95 -19.33
C ALA A 96 24.73 3.85 -20.02
N LEU A 97 23.58 4.21 -20.59
CA LEU A 97 22.67 3.31 -21.31
C LEU A 97 22.77 3.51 -22.83
N GLU A 98 23.10 2.43 -23.53
CA GLU A 98 23.11 2.36 -24.99
C GLU A 98 22.17 1.24 -25.46
N VAL A 99 21.07 1.56 -26.12
CA VAL A 99 20.11 0.59 -26.66
C VAL A 99 20.39 0.37 -28.15
N ALA A 100 20.82 -0.83 -28.50
CA ALA A 100 21.11 -1.22 -29.88
C ALA A 100 19.88 -1.81 -30.59
N LYS A 101 19.10 -2.64 -29.88
CA LYS A 101 17.86 -3.25 -30.38
C LYS A 101 16.81 -3.30 -29.27
N LEU A 102 15.55 -3.16 -29.67
CA LEU A 102 14.41 -3.43 -28.81
C LEU A 102 13.97 -4.89 -28.97
N ALA A 103 13.41 -5.45 -27.89
CA ALA A 103 12.75 -6.73 -27.94
C ALA A 103 11.52 -6.62 -28.84
N GLN A 104 11.34 -7.59 -29.73
CA GLN A 104 10.19 -7.67 -30.62
C GLN A 104 9.49 -9.02 -30.47
N ALA A 105 8.18 -8.99 -30.66
CA ALA A 105 7.37 -10.20 -30.73
C ALA A 105 7.19 -10.59 -32.19
N GLN A 106 7.25 -11.88 -32.47
CA GLN A 106 7.13 -12.39 -33.84
C GLN A 106 5.75 -12.06 -34.42
N LYS A 107 5.72 -11.71 -35.71
CA LYS A 107 4.49 -11.54 -36.48
C LYS A 107 4.52 -12.32 -37.78
N LEU A 108 3.48 -13.11 -38.01
CA LEU A 108 3.31 -13.94 -39.19
C LEU A 108 2.09 -13.47 -39.99
N ALA A 109 2.20 -13.38 -41.31
CA ALA A 109 1.10 -12.98 -42.19
C ALA A 109 0.84 -14.05 -43.26
N SER A 110 -0.41 -14.48 -43.40
CA SER A 110 -0.79 -15.53 -44.34
C SER A 110 -0.74 -15.03 -45.78
N ALA A 111 -0.80 -15.97 -46.73
CA ALA A 111 -1.21 -15.63 -48.09
C ALA A 111 -2.61 -15.00 -48.09
N GLY A 112 -2.85 -14.11 -49.06
CA GLY A 112 -4.11 -13.38 -49.19
C GLY A 112 -5.27 -14.28 -49.62
N GLN A 113 -6.45 -14.03 -49.06
CA GLN A 113 -7.72 -14.72 -49.36
C GLN A 113 -8.72 -13.73 -49.97
N SER A 114 -9.60 -14.23 -50.83
CA SER A 114 -10.62 -13.41 -51.51
C SER A 114 -11.82 -13.07 -50.62
N SER A 115 -12.07 -13.85 -49.56
CA SER A 115 -13.19 -13.67 -48.63
C SER A 115 -12.76 -14.00 -47.20
N THR A 116 -13.38 -13.34 -46.22
CA THR A 116 -13.20 -13.63 -44.80
C THR A 116 -14.12 -14.75 -44.29
N SER A 117 -15.19 -15.05 -45.02
CA SER A 117 -16.25 -16.00 -44.63
C SER A 117 -16.28 -17.28 -45.46
N ALA A 118 -15.54 -17.35 -46.57
CA ALA A 118 -15.41 -18.57 -47.35
C ALA A 118 -14.70 -19.66 -46.53
N ALA A 119 -15.14 -20.91 -46.69
CA ALA A 119 -14.54 -22.05 -46.01
C ALA A 119 -13.12 -22.30 -46.54
N ILE A 120 -12.16 -22.40 -45.62
CA ILE A 120 -10.77 -22.76 -45.81
C ILE A 120 -10.56 -24.25 -45.55
N GLY A 121 -11.06 -24.76 -44.42
CA GLY A 121 -10.86 -26.16 -44.01
C GLY A 121 -11.04 -26.39 -42.51
N THR A 122 -11.13 -27.66 -42.11
CA THR A 122 -11.23 -28.10 -40.71
C THR A 122 -10.00 -28.89 -40.28
N GLY A 123 -9.61 -28.84 -39.02
CA GLY A 123 -8.44 -29.58 -38.56
C GLY A 123 -7.92 -29.11 -37.21
N THR A 124 -6.69 -29.50 -36.89
CA THR A 124 -6.04 -29.13 -35.64
C THR A 124 -4.79 -28.31 -35.94
N ILE A 125 -4.73 -27.11 -35.37
CA ILE A 125 -3.57 -26.21 -35.37
C ILE A 125 -2.78 -26.50 -34.09
N THR A 126 -1.48 -26.75 -34.21
CA THR A 126 -0.56 -26.92 -33.09
C THR A 126 0.52 -25.85 -33.17
N ILE A 127 0.63 -25.02 -32.14
CA ILE A 127 1.64 -23.96 -32.02
C ILE A 127 2.62 -24.32 -30.92
N ASP A 128 3.90 -24.40 -31.25
CA ASP A 128 5.00 -24.47 -30.30
C ASP A 128 5.78 -23.15 -30.29
N PHE A 129 6.41 -22.83 -29.16
CA PHE A 129 7.20 -21.62 -28.99
C PHE A 129 8.66 -21.97 -28.73
N GLY A 130 9.58 -21.20 -29.30
CA GLY A 130 10.98 -21.58 -29.28
C GLY A 130 11.92 -20.57 -29.89
N THR A 131 13.17 -20.99 -30.01
CA THR A 131 14.24 -20.23 -30.63
C THR A 131 14.51 -20.77 -32.02
N ILE A 132 14.51 -19.88 -33.01
CA ILE A 132 15.02 -20.19 -34.36
C ILE A 132 16.52 -19.91 -34.37
N SER A 133 17.34 -20.87 -34.80
CA SER A 133 18.79 -20.69 -34.89
C SER A 133 19.39 -21.40 -36.10
N GLY A 134 20.52 -20.88 -36.59
CA GLY A 134 21.14 -21.35 -37.84
C GLY A 134 20.35 -20.94 -39.10
N GLY A 135 20.83 -21.39 -40.26
CA GLY A 135 20.21 -21.10 -41.55
C GLY A 135 20.33 -19.64 -42.01
N SER A 136 19.52 -19.30 -43.01
CA SER A 136 19.37 -17.94 -43.54
C SER A 136 17.90 -17.52 -43.51
N PHE A 137 17.65 -16.25 -43.18
CA PHE A 137 16.34 -15.62 -43.27
C PHE A 137 16.29 -14.68 -44.47
N ASP A 138 15.34 -14.91 -45.37
CA ASP A 138 15.09 -13.99 -46.48
C ASP A 138 14.06 -12.95 -46.04
N SER A 139 14.51 -11.70 -45.88
CA SER A 139 13.66 -10.58 -45.44
C SER A 139 12.62 -10.14 -46.47
N VAL A 140 12.75 -10.56 -47.74
CA VAL A 140 11.78 -10.27 -48.79
C VAL A 140 10.62 -11.26 -48.75
N THR A 141 10.93 -12.55 -48.58
CA THR A 141 9.90 -13.61 -48.54
C THR A 141 9.39 -13.91 -47.13
N GLY A 142 10.14 -13.51 -46.10
CA GLY A 142 9.88 -13.77 -44.68
C GLY A 142 10.00 -15.24 -44.32
N LYS A 143 10.96 -15.96 -44.93
CA LYS A 143 11.11 -17.42 -44.80
C LYS A 143 12.52 -17.83 -44.44
N TYR A 144 12.62 -18.96 -43.75
CA TYR A 144 13.90 -19.56 -43.36
C TYR A 144 14.33 -20.67 -44.32
N THR A 145 15.65 -20.78 -44.56
CA THR A 145 16.27 -21.94 -45.23
C THR A 145 17.35 -22.52 -44.33
N GLY A 146 17.30 -23.82 -44.06
CA GLY A 146 18.30 -24.53 -43.26
C GLY A 146 18.40 -24.07 -41.80
N ALA A 147 17.34 -23.47 -41.26
CA ALA A 147 17.29 -23.11 -39.84
C ALA A 147 16.88 -24.31 -38.99
N SER A 148 17.02 -24.17 -37.68
CA SER A 148 16.57 -25.13 -36.67
C SER A 148 15.63 -24.45 -35.69
N PHE A 149 14.73 -25.22 -35.09
CA PHE A 149 13.79 -24.75 -34.08
C PHE A 149 13.96 -25.55 -32.79
N ALA A 150 14.28 -24.85 -31.71
CA ALA A 150 14.39 -25.43 -30.37
C ALA A 150 13.24 -24.91 -29.50
N SER A 151 12.36 -25.80 -29.04
CA SER A 151 11.25 -25.44 -28.14
C SER A 151 11.76 -24.79 -26.86
N ASN A 152 11.02 -23.80 -26.36
CA ASN A 152 11.30 -23.14 -25.09
C ASN A 152 10.74 -23.89 -23.87
N GLY A 153 10.10 -25.05 -24.08
CA GLY A 153 9.55 -25.87 -23.00
C GLY A 153 8.20 -25.38 -22.45
N ALA A 154 7.58 -24.34 -23.01
CA ALA A 154 6.24 -23.88 -22.61
C ALA A 154 5.10 -24.86 -22.98
N GLY A 155 5.42 -25.90 -23.75
CA GLY A 155 4.51 -26.95 -24.23
C GLY A 155 3.66 -26.48 -25.41
N SER A 156 3.49 -27.34 -26.42
CA SER A 156 2.71 -27.03 -27.61
C SER A 156 1.23 -26.81 -27.28
N LYS A 157 0.62 -25.83 -27.93
CA LYS A 157 -0.78 -25.42 -27.75
C LYS A 157 -1.60 -25.87 -28.95
N THR A 158 -2.74 -26.51 -28.72
CA THR A 158 -3.59 -27.06 -29.79
C THR A 158 -4.93 -26.32 -29.88
N ILE A 159 -5.39 -26.08 -31.10
CA ILE A 159 -6.67 -25.44 -31.41
C ILE A 159 -7.38 -26.29 -32.45
N THR A 160 -8.62 -26.67 -32.18
CA THR A 160 -9.45 -27.41 -33.15
C THR A 160 -10.29 -26.43 -33.96
N ILE A 161 -10.23 -26.53 -35.28
CA ILE A 161 -11.06 -25.79 -36.23
C ILE A 161 -12.17 -26.71 -36.73
N GLY A 162 -13.38 -26.51 -36.21
CA GLY A 162 -14.57 -27.23 -36.62
C GLY A 162 -15.28 -26.59 -37.81
N SER A 163 -16.39 -27.18 -38.25
CA SER A 163 -17.19 -26.68 -39.37
C SER A 163 -17.80 -25.30 -39.15
N GLY A 164 -17.96 -24.88 -37.89
CA GLY A 164 -18.42 -23.53 -37.54
C GLY A 164 -17.33 -22.45 -37.60
N ASP A 165 -16.05 -22.85 -37.56
CA ASP A 165 -14.89 -21.96 -37.46
C ASP A 165 -13.98 -22.02 -38.69
N ASN A 166 -14.39 -22.76 -39.74
CA ASN A 166 -13.56 -23.11 -40.89
C ASN A 166 -13.33 -21.97 -41.90
N SER A 167 -13.62 -20.72 -41.55
CA SER A 167 -13.37 -19.54 -42.39
C SER A 167 -12.23 -18.70 -41.82
N LEU A 168 -11.71 -17.72 -42.55
CA LEU A 168 -10.65 -16.83 -42.05
C LEU A 168 -11.07 -16.12 -40.75
N ALA A 169 -12.32 -15.66 -40.68
CA ALA A 169 -12.91 -15.05 -39.49
C ALA A 169 -13.06 -16.06 -38.34
N GLY A 170 -13.54 -17.28 -38.65
CA GLY A 170 -13.65 -18.34 -37.65
C GLY A 170 -12.31 -18.77 -37.07
N ILE A 171 -11.28 -18.91 -37.90
CA ILE A 171 -9.92 -19.25 -37.46
C ILE A 171 -9.35 -18.15 -36.55
N ARG A 172 -9.52 -16.88 -36.92
CA ARG A 172 -9.13 -15.73 -36.07
C ARG A 172 -9.78 -15.84 -34.69
N ASP A 173 -11.10 -16.06 -34.67
CA ASP A 173 -11.87 -16.09 -33.43
C ASP A 173 -11.50 -17.31 -32.58
N ALA A 174 -11.26 -18.47 -33.19
CA ALA A 174 -10.79 -19.67 -32.52
C ALA A 174 -9.41 -19.47 -31.86
N ILE A 175 -8.45 -18.85 -32.57
CA ILE A 175 -7.13 -18.55 -32.02
C ILE A 175 -7.23 -17.58 -30.84
N ASN A 176 -7.98 -16.48 -30.98
CA ASN A 176 -8.14 -15.49 -29.92
C ASN A 176 -8.87 -16.06 -28.70
N LYS A 177 -9.88 -16.91 -28.92
CA LYS A 177 -10.64 -17.58 -27.85
C LYS A 177 -9.79 -18.60 -27.09
N ALA A 178 -8.80 -19.21 -27.73
CA ALA A 178 -7.92 -20.18 -27.08
C ALA A 178 -7.04 -19.55 -25.98
N GLY A 179 -6.77 -18.24 -26.03
CA GLY A 179 -6.02 -17.54 -24.98
C GLY A 179 -4.57 -18.02 -24.83
N ILE A 180 -3.98 -18.57 -25.88
CA ILE A 180 -2.69 -19.29 -25.83
C ILE A 180 -1.44 -18.39 -25.97
N GLY A 181 -1.57 -17.09 -25.74
CA GLY A 181 -0.47 -16.12 -25.91
C GLY A 181 -0.22 -15.70 -27.36
N VAL A 182 -1.11 -16.04 -28.30
CA VAL A 182 -1.09 -15.57 -29.69
C VAL A 182 -2.37 -14.79 -29.95
N THR A 183 -2.25 -13.65 -30.62
CA THR A 183 -3.39 -12.86 -31.11
C THR A 183 -3.48 -12.97 -32.62
N ALA A 184 -4.70 -13.13 -33.13
CA ALA A 184 -5.00 -13.22 -34.54
C ALA A 184 -5.84 -12.00 -34.98
N ASN A 185 -5.51 -11.44 -36.13
CA ASN A 185 -6.29 -10.39 -36.77
C ASN A 185 -6.39 -10.60 -38.29
N ILE A 186 -7.36 -9.95 -38.95
CA ILE A 186 -7.45 -9.94 -40.42
C ILE A 186 -7.09 -8.55 -40.92
N VAL A 187 -6.09 -8.48 -41.80
CA VAL A 187 -5.68 -7.24 -42.48
C VAL A 187 -6.16 -7.30 -43.92
N ASN A 188 -6.79 -6.22 -44.39
CA ASN A 188 -7.12 -6.00 -45.80
C ASN A 188 -5.98 -5.18 -46.44
N ASP A 189 -5.22 -5.79 -47.35
CA ASP A 189 -4.08 -5.15 -48.02
C ASP A 189 -4.43 -4.44 -49.33
N GLY A 190 -5.70 -4.49 -49.77
CA GLY A 190 -6.18 -3.87 -51.01
C GLY A 190 -5.81 -4.61 -52.30
N GLY A 191 -5.20 -5.80 -52.22
CA GLY A 191 -4.87 -6.64 -53.37
C GLY A 191 -6.06 -7.42 -53.96
N THR A 192 -5.78 -8.30 -54.93
CA THR A 192 -6.80 -9.14 -55.59
C THR A 192 -7.38 -10.23 -54.68
N SER A 193 -6.62 -10.66 -53.67
CA SER A 193 -7.08 -11.51 -52.56
C SER A 193 -6.71 -10.82 -51.26
N PRO A 194 -7.52 -9.82 -50.84
CA PRO A 194 -7.02 -8.77 -49.95
C PRO A 194 -6.86 -9.20 -48.48
N TYR A 195 -7.52 -10.28 -48.06
CA TYR A 195 -7.65 -10.62 -46.65
C TYR A 195 -6.53 -11.55 -46.18
N ARG A 196 -5.70 -11.10 -45.24
CA ARG A 196 -4.62 -11.88 -44.65
C ARG A 196 -4.86 -12.10 -43.17
N LEU A 197 -4.69 -13.34 -42.72
CA LEU A 197 -4.60 -13.62 -41.29
C LEU A 197 -3.22 -13.21 -40.80
N VAL A 198 -3.17 -12.35 -39.78
CA VAL A 198 -1.94 -11.92 -39.13
C VAL A 198 -1.94 -12.44 -37.70
N LEU A 199 -0.92 -13.22 -37.37
CA LEU A 199 -0.67 -13.72 -36.03
C LEU A 199 0.43 -12.91 -35.37
N SER A 200 0.23 -12.50 -34.13
CA SER A 200 1.24 -11.82 -33.30
C SER A 200 1.41 -12.57 -31.99
N ASN A 201 2.64 -12.91 -31.63
CA ASN A 201 2.92 -13.41 -30.29
C ASN A 201 2.72 -12.26 -29.27
N ALA A 202 2.12 -12.55 -28.12
CA ALA A 202 2.00 -11.59 -27.02
C ALA A 202 3.33 -11.35 -26.30
N ALA A 203 4.25 -12.34 -26.33
CA ALA A 203 5.57 -12.24 -25.73
C ALA A 203 6.62 -11.78 -26.75
N THR A 204 7.47 -10.84 -26.34
CA THR A 204 8.69 -10.46 -27.07
C THR A 204 9.84 -11.41 -26.74
N GLY A 205 10.92 -11.35 -27.52
CA GLY A 205 12.15 -12.09 -27.23
C GLY A 205 12.38 -13.26 -28.18
N GLN A 206 13.64 -13.60 -28.39
CA GLN A 206 14.08 -14.58 -29.38
C GLN A 206 13.55 -16.01 -29.11
N ALA A 207 13.32 -16.35 -27.84
CA ALA A 207 12.79 -17.66 -27.44
C ALA A 207 11.27 -17.81 -27.61
N ASN A 208 10.61 -16.81 -28.18
CA ASN A 208 9.16 -16.75 -28.38
C ASN A 208 8.78 -16.75 -29.88
N SER A 209 9.63 -17.28 -30.75
CA SER A 209 9.24 -17.59 -32.13
C SER A 209 8.24 -18.74 -32.15
N MET A 210 7.30 -18.73 -33.09
CA MET A 210 6.25 -19.72 -33.27
C MET A 210 6.66 -20.74 -34.32
N LYS A 211 6.41 -22.01 -34.02
CA LYS A 211 6.33 -23.11 -34.99
C LYS A 211 4.88 -23.57 -35.04
N ILE A 212 4.25 -23.51 -36.20
CA ILE A 212 2.86 -23.86 -36.43
C ILE A 212 2.80 -25.08 -37.32
N SER A 213 2.14 -26.13 -36.84
CA SER A 213 1.83 -27.34 -37.63
C SER A 213 0.33 -27.54 -37.70
N VAL A 214 -0.16 -28.02 -38.83
CA VAL A 214 -1.59 -28.27 -39.06
C VAL A 214 -1.80 -29.70 -39.51
N THR A 215 -2.83 -30.35 -38.98
CA THR A 215 -3.29 -31.67 -39.40
C THR A 215 -4.78 -31.64 -39.76
N GLY A 216 -5.23 -32.53 -40.65
CA GLY A 216 -6.64 -32.68 -41.04
C GLY A 216 -6.92 -32.26 -42.49
N ASP A 217 -6.78 -30.98 -42.81
CA ASP A 217 -7.17 -30.41 -44.11
C ASP A 217 -5.99 -29.74 -44.84
N ALA A 218 -5.93 -29.89 -46.17
CA ALA A 218 -4.84 -29.39 -47.00
C ALA A 218 -4.91 -27.87 -47.25
N GLY A 219 -6.12 -27.30 -47.35
CA GLY A 219 -6.33 -25.86 -47.47
C GLY A 219 -5.93 -25.12 -46.19
N LEU A 220 -6.27 -25.68 -45.03
CA LEU A 220 -5.84 -25.15 -43.73
C LEU A 220 -4.31 -25.23 -43.56
N GLN A 221 -3.68 -26.33 -43.98
CA GLN A 221 -2.21 -26.49 -44.00
C GLN A 221 -1.55 -25.44 -44.91
N ALA A 222 -2.06 -25.27 -46.13
CA ALA A 222 -1.53 -24.29 -47.08
C ALA A 222 -1.70 -22.83 -46.61
N LEU A 223 -2.62 -22.57 -45.67
CA LEU A 223 -2.80 -21.25 -45.08
C LEU A 223 -1.88 -20.99 -43.88
N LEU A 224 -1.69 -21.99 -43.01
CA LEU A 224 -1.17 -21.76 -41.64
C LEU A 224 0.13 -22.48 -41.31
N ASN A 225 0.57 -23.47 -42.08
CA ASN A 225 1.75 -24.25 -41.72
C ASN A 225 3.01 -23.35 -41.70
N HIS A 226 3.79 -23.38 -40.63
CA HIS A 226 5.01 -22.59 -40.51
C HIS A 226 5.98 -23.33 -39.60
N ASP A 227 6.88 -24.08 -40.22
CA ASP A 227 8.00 -24.71 -39.53
C ASP A 227 9.30 -24.06 -40.01
N PRO A 228 9.96 -23.23 -39.18
CA PRO A 228 11.23 -22.60 -39.54
C PRO A 228 12.33 -23.60 -39.91
N ALA A 229 12.22 -24.86 -39.46
CA ALA A 229 13.17 -25.93 -39.79
C ALA A 229 12.85 -26.66 -41.11
N ALA A 230 11.70 -26.40 -41.72
CA ALA A 230 11.29 -26.99 -43.00
C ALA A 230 11.74 -26.14 -44.19
N GLU A 231 11.75 -26.73 -45.38
CA GLU A 231 12.04 -26.01 -46.63
C GLU A 231 11.08 -24.82 -46.85
N PRO A 232 11.54 -23.70 -47.45
CA PRO A 232 10.74 -22.48 -47.61
C PRO A 232 9.37 -22.69 -48.27
N ALA A 233 9.24 -23.68 -49.16
CA ALA A 233 7.98 -24.01 -49.81
C ALA A 233 6.91 -24.54 -48.84
N SER A 234 7.32 -25.12 -47.70
CA SER A 234 6.44 -25.67 -46.66
C SER A 234 6.05 -24.66 -45.57
N GLN A 235 6.67 -23.47 -45.59
CA GLN A 235 6.32 -22.34 -44.73
C GLN A 235 5.27 -21.48 -45.45
N ALA A 236 4.00 -21.61 -45.06
CA ALA A 236 2.87 -20.88 -45.63
C ALA A 236 2.86 -19.39 -45.21
N PHE A 237 3.23 -19.13 -43.96
CA PHE A 237 3.32 -17.77 -43.43
C PHE A 237 4.57 -17.04 -43.94
N THR A 238 4.42 -15.74 -44.19
CA THR A 238 5.51 -14.77 -44.31
C THR A 238 5.74 -14.14 -42.94
N GLU A 239 6.96 -14.25 -42.42
CA GLU A 239 7.36 -13.56 -41.20
C GLU A 239 7.64 -12.08 -41.48
N THR A 240 6.81 -11.22 -40.91
CA THR A 240 6.84 -9.76 -41.13
C THR A 240 7.60 -9.02 -40.03
N VAL A 241 7.70 -9.61 -38.84
CA VAL A 241 8.51 -9.13 -37.72
C VAL A 241 9.12 -10.34 -37.04
N THR A 242 10.44 -10.31 -36.85
CA THR A 242 11.15 -11.40 -36.18
C THR A 242 11.07 -11.29 -34.66
N ALA A 243 10.99 -12.44 -33.98
CA ALA A 243 11.17 -12.46 -32.53
C ALA A 243 12.64 -12.21 -32.19
N GLN A 244 12.92 -11.18 -31.40
CA GLN A 244 14.27 -10.85 -30.97
C GLN A 244 14.28 -10.27 -29.56
N ASN A 245 15.41 -10.43 -28.87
CA ASN A 245 15.67 -9.82 -27.57
C ASN A 245 15.98 -8.33 -27.71
N ALA A 246 15.79 -7.59 -26.63
CA ALA A 246 16.42 -6.29 -26.46
C ALA A 246 17.92 -6.51 -26.30
N GLU A 247 18.72 -5.76 -27.05
CA GLU A 247 20.18 -5.72 -26.96
C GLU A 247 20.59 -4.30 -26.56
N PHE A 248 21.23 -4.17 -25.42
CA PHE A 248 21.65 -2.88 -24.89
C PHE A 248 22.91 -3.03 -24.03
N LYS A 249 23.53 -1.91 -23.70
CA LYS A 249 24.68 -1.85 -22.80
C LYS A 249 24.38 -0.94 -21.63
N VAL A 250 24.85 -1.35 -20.46
CA VAL A 250 24.93 -0.51 -19.27
C VAL A 250 26.40 -0.44 -18.87
N ASP A 251 26.97 0.77 -18.84
CA ASP A 251 28.40 1.01 -18.58
C ASP A 251 29.34 0.16 -19.47
N GLY A 252 28.94 -0.05 -20.73
CA GLY A 252 29.67 -0.87 -21.70
C GLY A 252 29.45 -2.39 -21.58
N VAL A 253 28.79 -2.87 -20.52
CA VAL A 253 28.45 -4.29 -20.36
C VAL A 253 27.28 -4.64 -21.26
N SER A 254 27.48 -5.59 -22.19
CA SER A 254 26.45 -6.02 -23.14
C SER A 254 25.43 -6.94 -22.47
N ILE A 255 24.15 -6.61 -22.67
CA ILE A 255 23.01 -7.27 -22.04
C ILE A 255 21.99 -7.65 -23.12
N SER A 256 21.44 -8.87 -22.99
CA SER A 256 20.34 -9.37 -23.82
C SER A 256 19.17 -9.78 -22.93
N LYS A 257 17.98 -9.23 -23.19
CA LYS A 257 16.77 -9.50 -22.40
C LYS A 257 15.56 -9.77 -23.30
N PRO A 258 14.65 -10.68 -22.92
CA PRO A 258 13.49 -11.01 -23.74
C PRO A 258 12.44 -9.89 -23.83
N GLY A 259 12.47 -8.90 -22.94
CA GLY A 259 11.51 -7.81 -22.86
C GLY A 259 12.15 -6.42 -22.90
N ASN A 260 11.32 -5.42 -23.19
CA ASN A 260 11.71 -4.00 -23.12
C ASN A 260 11.55 -3.39 -21.72
N SER A 261 11.01 -4.14 -20.76
CA SER A 261 10.99 -3.77 -19.34
C SER A 261 11.83 -4.78 -18.56
N VAL A 262 12.86 -4.30 -17.87
CA VAL A 262 13.90 -5.13 -17.23
C VAL A 262 14.20 -4.59 -15.84
N ASN A 263 14.25 -5.46 -14.83
CA ASN A 263 14.36 -5.08 -13.41
C ASN A 263 15.56 -5.74 -12.69
N ASP A 264 16.37 -6.48 -13.42
CA ASP A 264 17.46 -7.32 -12.92
C ASP A 264 18.83 -6.93 -13.51
N VAL A 265 18.92 -5.74 -14.08
CA VAL A 265 20.14 -5.22 -14.73
C VAL A 265 20.95 -4.36 -13.77
N ILE A 266 20.30 -3.35 -13.19
CA ILE A 266 20.87 -2.48 -12.17
C ILE A 266 20.10 -2.79 -10.88
N GLN A 267 20.81 -3.11 -9.81
CA GLN A 267 20.17 -3.50 -8.55
C GLN A 267 19.19 -2.43 -8.08
N GLY A 268 17.93 -2.82 -7.89
CA GLY A 268 16.87 -1.94 -7.42
C GLY A 268 16.33 -0.96 -8.47
N VAL A 269 16.73 -1.05 -9.74
CA VAL A 269 16.23 -0.19 -10.82
C VAL A 269 15.49 -1.02 -11.87
N THR A 270 14.29 -0.56 -12.24
CA THR A 270 13.56 -1.06 -13.41
C THR A 270 13.73 -0.10 -14.57
N LEU A 271 14.25 -0.60 -15.69
CA LEU A 271 14.42 0.12 -16.95
C LEU A 271 13.29 -0.26 -17.91
N SER A 272 12.72 0.73 -18.58
CA SER A 272 11.79 0.54 -19.69
C SER A 272 12.36 1.21 -20.94
N LEU A 273 12.59 0.43 -21.99
CA LEU A 273 13.26 0.82 -23.23
C LEU A 273 12.22 1.15 -24.30
N TYR A 274 12.40 2.27 -25.00
CA TYR A 274 11.44 2.78 -25.98
C TYR A 274 12.04 3.01 -27.35
N LYS A 275 13.32 3.40 -27.43
CA LYS A 275 14.03 3.66 -28.70
C LYS A 275 15.49 3.24 -28.62
N THR A 276 16.09 3.05 -29.79
CA THR A 276 17.52 2.78 -29.95
C THR A 276 18.33 4.08 -29.96
N ASN A 277 19.55 4.04 -29.43
CA ASN A 277 20.52 5.13 -29.42
C ASN A 277 21.96 4.60 -29.61
N ALA A 278 22.13 3.61 -30.49
CA ALA A 278 23.41 2.98 -30.77
C ALA A 278 24.51 4.01 -31.09
N GLY A 279 25.67 3.88 -30.45
CA GLY A 279 26.79 4.82 -30.58
C GLY A 279 26.60 6.17 -29.88
N SER A 280 25.49 6.42 -29.18
CA SER A 280 25.23 7.67 -28.45
C SER A 280 24.55 7.39 -27.09
N PRO A 281 25.30 6.88 -26.09
CA PRO A 281 24.74 6.51 -24.80
C PRO A 281 24.06 7.67 -24.09
N THR A 282 22.96 7.39 -23.38
CA THR A 282 22.25 8.34 -22.51
C THR A 282 22.46 7.97 -21.05
N ASN A 283 22.43 8.96 -20.15
CA ASN A 283 22.68 8.71 -18.73
C ASN A 283 21.41 8.29 -18.00
N ILE A 284 21.49 7.26 -17.17
CA ILE A 284 20.51 6.92 -16.14
C ILE A 284 21.12 7.31 -14.79
N THR A 285 20.60 8.37 -14.17
CA THR A 285 21.09 8.85 -12.88
C THR A 285 20.17 8.38 -11.76
N VAL A 286 20.71 7.62 -10.84
CA VAL A 286 20.09 7.24 -9.57
C VAL A 286 20.59 8.20 -8.49
N ALA A 287 19.69 8.95 -7.89
CA ALA A 287 19.99 9.85 -6.78
C ALA A 287 19.04 9.58 -5.60
N ARG A 288 19.43 9.98 -4.39
CA ARG A 288 18.50 10.00 -3.24
C ARG A 288 17.40 11.02 -3.47
N ASP A 289 16.16 10.68 -3.12
CA ASP A 289 15.04 11.63 -3.22
C ASP A 289 15.01 12.60 -2.03
N THR A 290 15.88 13.61 -2.07
CA THR A 290 15.97 14.66 -1.05
C THR A 290 14.74 15.57 -1.02
N SER A 291 13.97 15.62 -2.11
CA SER A 291 12.77 16.46 -2.21
C SER A 291 11.61 15.86 -1.41
N ALA A 292 11.43 14.53 -1.47
CA ALA A 292 10.45 13.82 -0.65
C ALA A 292 10.71 14.00 0.85
N VAL A 293 11.96 13.86 1.29
CA VAL A 293 12.35 14.05 2.70
C VAL A 293 12.16 15.50 3.14
N SER A 294 12.60 16.48 2.34
CA SER A 294 12.41 17.90 2.63
C SER A 294 10.92 18.27 2.75
N GLY A 295 10.09 17.74 1.84
CA GLY A 295 8.64 17.92 1.89
C GLY A 295 8.02 17.35 3.16
N ALA A 296 8.42 16.15 3.56
CA ALA A 296 7.91 15.50 4.78
C ALA A 296 8.31 16.27 6.06
N VAL A 297 9.57 16.70 6.17
CA VAL A 297 10.04 17.51 7.30
C VAL A 297 9.34 18.87 7.34
N GLY A 298 9.15 19.51 6.17
CA GLY A 298 8.38 20.76 6.05
C GLY A 298 6.93 20.61 6.50
N GLN A 299 6.25 19.53 6.11
CA GLN A 299 4.88 19.23 6.54
C GLN A 299 4.79 19.00 8.05
N PHE A 300 5.77 18.31 8.65
CA PHE A 300 5.85 18.15 10.09
C PHE A 300 5.99 19.48 10.82
N VAL A 301 6.89 20.36 10.37
CA VAL A 301 7.08 21.70 10.93
C VAL A 301 5.80 22.54 10.81
N ALA A 302 5.15 22.51 9.63
CA ALA A 302 3.91 23.22 9.40
C ALA A 302 2.76 22.71 10.29
N ALA A 303 2.60 21.39 10.42
CA ALA A 303 1.55 20.79 11.24
C ALA A 303 1.77 21.04 12.74
N TYR A 304 3.02 20.98 13.22
CA TYR A 304 3.37 21.39 14.58
C TYR A 304 3.04 22.88 14.81
N ASN A 305 3.42 23.76 13.89
CA ASN A 305 3.15 25.20 14.01
C ASN A 305 1.65 25.51 14.02
N LYS A 306 0.85 24.74 13.26
CA LYS A 306 -0.62 24.82 13.30
C LYS A 306 -1.18 24.45 14.67
N ILE A 307 -0.64 23.44 15.34
CA ILE A 307 -1.00 23.13 16.73
C ILE A 307 -0.62 24.29 17.65
N ASN A 308 0.63 24.77 17.59
CA ASN A 308 1.10 25.85 18.47
C ASN A 308 0.22 27.11 18.28
N ALA A 309 -0.14 27.46 17.04
CA ALA A 309 -1.05 28.54 16.73
C ALA A 309 -2.45 28.32 17.30
N THR A 310 -3.04 27.13 17.10
CA THR A 310 -4.37 26.78 17.61
C THR A 310 -4.41 26.84 19.14
N LEU A 311 -3.41 26.28 19.82
CA LEU A 311 -3.35 26.29 21.28
C LEU A 311 -3.18 27.72 21.80
N ASN A 312 -2.30 28.52 21.20
CA ASN A 312 -2.10 29.93 21.59
C ASN A 312 -3.37 30.76 21.38
N GLN A 313 -4.05 30.63 20.23
CA GLN A 313 -5.31 31.33 19.95
C GLN A 313 -6.40 31.00 20.96
N LEU A 314 -6.49 29.74 21.40
CA LEU A 314 -7.51 29.29 22.34
C LEU A 314 -7.17 29.60 23.80
N SER A 315 -5.90 29.87 24.13
CA SER A 315 -5.45 30.13 25.51
C SER A 315 -5.01 31.56 25.79
N ALA A 316 -4.88 32.43 24.78
CA ALA A 316 -4.36 33.77 24.93
C ALA A 316 -5.23 34.67 25.84
N TYR A 317 -4.61 35.71 26.36
CA TYR A 317 -5.27 36.85 26.99
C TYR A 317 -4.84 38.10 26.25
N ASP A 318 -5.80 38.89 25.80
CA ASP A 318 -5.55 40.16 25.13
C ASP A 318 -5.56 41.29 26.18
N PRO A 319 -4.40 41.91 26.46
CA PRO A 319 -4.30 43.00 27.44
C PRO A 319 -4.96 44.30 26.98
N GLU A 320 -5.13 44.52 25.68
CA GLU A 320 -5.73 45.74 25.14
C GLU A 320 -7.25 45.70 25.29
N THR A 321 -7.87 44.61 24.85
CA THR A 321 -9.33 44.42 24.98
C THR A 321 -9.74 43.89 26.35
N LYS A 322 -8.77 43.48 27.19
CA LYS A 322 -8.97 42.80 28.48
C LYS A 322 -9.85 41.55 28.35
N THR A 323 -9.74 40.85 27.23
CA THR A 323 -10.52 39.64 26.94
C THR A 323 -9.66 38.39 27.01
N ALA A 324 -10.20 37.34 27.64
CA ALA A 324 -9.59 36.03 27.70
C ALA A 324 -10.15 35.13 26.60
N ALA A 325 -9.29 34.34 25.95
CA ALA A 325 -9.73 33.30 25.03
C ALA A 325 -10.49 32.18 25.77
N VAL A 326 -11.26 31.41 25.01
CA VAL A 326 -12.23 30.43 25.53
C VAL A 326 -11.63 29.35 26.45
N LEU A 327 -10.36 28.99 26.27
CA LEU A 327 -9.61 28.02 27.09
C LEU A 327 -8.47 28.66 27.89
N ASN A 328 -8.52 29.98 28.14
CA ASN A 328 -7.54 30.63 29.01
C ASN A 328 -7.56 29.98 30.41
N GLY A 329 -6.38 29.65 30.93
CA GLY A 329 -6.22 28.98 32.23
C GLY A 329 -6.55 27.49 32.25
N ASP A 330 -6.95 26.88 31.13
CA ASP A 330 -7.27 25.45 31.08
C ASP A 330 -6.03 24.58 31.36
N ALA A 331 -6.12 23.70 32.36
CA ALA A 331 -5.01 22.85 32.78
C ALA A 331 -4.71 21.73 31.76
N THR A 332 -5.73 21.23 31.06
CA THR A 332 -5.55 20.16 30.04
C THR A 332 -4.78 20.71 28.84
N LEU A 333 -5.10 21.93 28.40
CA LEU A 333 -4.40 22.59 27.31
C LEU A 333 -2.92 22.83 27.64
N ARG A 334 -2.63 23.35 28.85
CA ARG A 334 -1.25 23.54 29.32
C ARG A 334 -0.49 22.22 29.41
N SER A 335 -1.12 21.15 29.91
CA SER A 335 -0.50 19.83 29.98
C SER A 335 -0.12 19.31 28.59
N ILE A 336 -1.01 19.45 27.59
CA ILE A 336 -0.73 19.07 26.20
C ILE A 336 0.45 19.87 25.64
N GLN A 337 0.46 21.20 25.83
CA GLN A 337 1.58 22.06 25.40
C GLN A 337 2.91 21.60 26.00
N THR A 338 2.94 21.32 27.31
CA THR A 338 4.15 20.85 28.00
C THR A 338 4.61 19.48 27.51
N GLN A 339 3.69 18.53 27.31
CA GLN A 339 4.03 17.20 26.81
C GLN A 339 4.59 17.23 25.39
N ILE A 340 3.95 17.98 24.49
CA ILE A 340 4.40 18.14 23.09
C ILE A 340 5.80 18.80 23.05
N ARG A 341 6.02 19.88 23.81
CA ARG A 341 7.33 20.54 23.88
C ARG A 341 8.39 19.66 24.56
N GLY A 342 7.97 18.85 25.53
CA GLY A 342 8.84 17.87 26.20
C GLY A 342 9.49 16.91 25.20
N VAL A 343 8.70 16.37 24.26
CA VAL A 343 9.22 15.48 23.22
C VAL A 343 10.30 16.15 22.38
N LEU A 344 10.09 17.40 21.93
CA LEU A 344 11.08 18.18 21.15
C LEU A 344 12.39 18.43 21.92
N GLY A 345 12.31 18.59 23.24
CA GLY A 345 13.49 18.85 24.08
C GLY A 345 14.38 17.64 24.31
N THR A 346 13.84 16.42 24.15
CA THR A 346 14.59 15.18 24.34
C THR A 346 15.47 14.88 23.13
N ALA A 347 16.70 14.41 23.37
CA ALA A 347 17.50 13.80 22.30
C ALA A 347 16.93 12.42 21.94
N VAL A 348 17.21 11.95 20.74
CA VAL A 348 16.98 10.55 20.36
C VAL A 348 18.08 9.71 21.00
N GLU A 349 17.68 8.73 21.83
CA GLU A 349 18.59 7.86 22.57
C GLU A 349 18.89 6.58 21.78
N ASN A 350 20.05 5.97 22.01
CA ASN A 350 20.50 4.75 21.34
C ASN A 350 20.52 4.87 19.81
N ASN A 351 20.61 6.09 19.29
CA ASN A 351 20.80 6.31 17.87
C ASN A 351 22.23 5.97 17.47
N SER A 352 22.38 5.15 16.42
CA SER A 352 23.66 4.85 15.80
C SER A 352 24.05 5.81 14.66
N GLY A 353 23.12 6.68 14.25
CA GLY A 353 23.33 7.68 13.20
C GLY A 353 23.97 8.98 13.70
N ALA A 354 24.33 9.85 12.75
CA ALA A 354 25.04 11.09 13.03
C ALA A 354 24.24 12.19 13.76
N PHE A 355 22.91 12.07 13.86
CA PHE A 355 22.02 13.14 14.32
C PHE A 355 21.17 12.71 15.51
N ASN A 356 21.22 13.45 16.62
CA ASN A 356 20.48 13.08 17.85
C ASN A 356 19.41 14.11 18.22
N ARG A 357 19.37 15.26 17.54
CA ARG A 357 18.39 16.34 17.76
C ARG A 357 17.87 16.89 16.43
N LEU A 358 16.63 17.39 16.44
CA LEU A 358 16.03 18.11 15.32
C LEU A 358 16.88 19.32 14.86
N SER A 359 17.57 19.97 15.79
CA SER A 359 18.46 21.10 15.48
C SER A 359 19.64 20.71 14.59
N ASP A 360 20.09 19.45 14.65
CA ASP A 360 21.25 18.96 13.90
C ASP A 360 20.96 18.92 12.39
N ILE A 361 19.68 18.78 12.03
CA ILE A 361 19.19 18.80 10.64
C ILE A 361 18.53 20.14 10.27
N GLY A 362 18.66 21.17 11.10
CA GLY A 362 18.14 22.50 10.82
C GLY A 362 16.70 22.77 11.27
N VAL A 363 16.09 21.92 12.10
CA VAL A 363 14.77 22.17 12.70
C VAL A 363 14.94 22.69 14.12
N ALA A 364 14.66 23.98 14.34
CA ALA A 364 14.90 24.68 15.61
C ALA A 364 13.60 25.15 16.26
N LEU A 365 13.55 25.14 17.60
CA LEU A 365 12.43 25.68 18.39
C LEU A 365 12.70 27.16 18.73
N ASN A 366 11.79 28.03 18.30
CA ASN A 366 11.80 29.46 18.60
C ASN A 366 11.27 29.76 20.01
N LYS A 367 11.55 30.97 20.52
CA LYS A 367 11.11 31.43 21.85
C LYS A 367 9.58 31.48 21.99
N ASP A 368 8.85 31.67 20.90
CA ASP A 368 7.38 31.66 20.84
C ASP A 368 6.77 30.24 20.78
N GLY A 369 7.63 29.21 20.82
CA GLY A 369 7.24 27.81 20.76
C GLY A 369 6.98 27.28 19.35
N THR A 370 7.20 28.06 18.29
CA THR A 370 7.13 27.60 16.89
C THR A 370 8.41 26.88 16.47
N LEU A 371 8.31 26.00 15.48
CA LEU A 371 9.45 25.39 14.80
C LEU A 371 9.83 26.21 13.56
N ALA A 372 11.13 26.42 13.35
CA ALA A 372 11.72 26.96 12.13
C ALA A 372 12.52 25.87 11.41
N LEU A 373 12.46 25.84 10.08
CA LEU A 373 13.22 24.92 9.23
C LEU A 373 14.26 25.69 8.40
N ASP A 374 15.53 25.37 8.60
CA ASP A 374 16.65 25.78 7.75
C ASP A 374 16.86 24.74 6.64
N ASN A 375 16.29 25.03 5.46
CA ASN A 375 16.37 24.13 4.30
C ASN A 375 17.82 23.87 3.85
N ALA A 376 18.73 24.84 4.00
CA ALA A 376 20.12 24.68 3.61
C ALA A 376 20.86 23.71 4.54
N LYS A 377 20.59 23.76 5.85
CA LYS A 377 21.11 22.76 6.80
C LYS A 377 20.51 21.38 6.58
N LEU A 378 19.21 21.29 6.33
CA LEU A 378 18.56 20.01 6.03
C LEU A 378 19.17 19.37 4.76
N GLN A 379 19.39 20.18 3.72
CA GLN A 379 20.02 19.70 2.50
C GLN A 379 21.45 19.19 2.72
N LYS A 380 22.28 19.93 3.47
CA LYS A 380 23.63 19.49 3.83
C LYS A 380 23.63 18.20 4.67
N ALA A 381 22.66 18.04 5.58
CA ALA A 381 22.50 16.82 6.35
C ALA A 381 22.18 15.62 5.45
N MET A 382 21.29 15.80 4.47
CA MET A 382 20.90 14.78 3.50
C MET A 382 22.05 14.38 2.56
N GLU A 383 22.90 15.32 2.15
CA GLU A 383 24.04 15.04 1.26
C GLU A 383 25.10 14.15 1.92
N LYS A 384 25.31 14.31 3.23
CA LYS A 384 26.37 13.59 3.96
C LYS A 384 25.89 12.29 4.61
N ASN A 385 24.71 12.29 5.22
CA ASN A 385 24.21 11.20 6.06
C ASN A 385 22.70 10.96 5.81
N PHE A 386 22.30 10.71 4.55
CA PHE A 386 20.89 10.58 4.15
C PHE A 386 20.11 9.54 4.98
N SER A 387 20.70 8.36 5.19
CA SER A 387 20.11 7.27 5.95
C SER A 387 19.83 7.64 7.41
N ASP A 388 20.72 8.44 7.99
CA ASP A 388 20.72 8.75 9.43
C ASP A 388 19.63 9.76 9.80
N ILE A 389 19.05 10.44 8.80
CA ILE A 389 17.87 11.29 9.03
C ILE A 389 16.66 10.42 9.38
N ALA A 390 16.57 9.21 8.83
CA ALA A 390 15.50 8.27 9.19
C ALA A 390 15.55 7.94 10.68
N ASP A 391 16.75 7.76 11.23
CA ASP A 391 16.95 7.42 12.64
C ASP A 391 16.45 8.52 13.59
N LEU A 392 16.41 9.76 13.12
CA LEU A 392 15.91 10.89 13.90
C LEU A 392 14.38 10.84 14.05
N PHE A 393 13.66 10.30 13.07
CA PHE A 393 12.19 10.31 13.06
C PHE A 393 11.60 8.93 13.35
N ALA A 394 12.04 7.90 12.62
CA ALA A 394 11.48 6.56 12.65
C ALA A 394 12.05 5.70 13.80
N ALA A 395 11.47 4.52 13.99
CA ALA A 395 12.05 3.49 14.85
C ALA A 395 13.02 2.64 14.05
N THR A 396 14.31 2.73 14.36
CA THR A 396 15.38 2.06 13.61
C THR A 396 16.18 1.15 14.52
N GLY A 397 16.71 0.07 13.96
CA GLY A 397 17.46 -0.94 14.68
C GLY A 397 18.74 -1.29 13.95
N LYS A 398 19.88 -1.30 14.65
CA LYS A 398 21.17 -1.73 14.11
C LYS A 398 21.73 -2.91 14.89
N ALA A 399 21.77 -4.07 14.23
CA ALA A 399 22.38 -5.27 14.79
C ALA A 399 23.91 -5.17 14.71
N SER A 400 24.60 -5.75 15.67
CA SER A 400 26.07 -5.92 15.64
C SER A 400 26.51 -7.00 14.64
N ASP A 401 25.63 -7.94 14.32
CA ASP A 401 25.88 -9.02 13.38
C ASP A 401 25.36 -8.67 11.98
N SER A 402 26.20 -8.83 10.95
CA SER A 402 25.87 -8.46 9.57
C SER A 402 24.86 -9.38 8.88
N LEU A 403 24.59 -10.57 9.44
CA LEU A 403 23.58 -11.52 8.95
C LEU A 403 22.24 -11.37 9.68
N ILE A 404 22.11 -10.32 10.50
CA ILE A 404 20.89 -9.98 11.22
C ILE A 404 20.45 -8.58 10.82
N SER A 405 19.24 -8.45 10.30
CA SER A 405 18.66 -7.16 9.94
C SER A 405 17.42 -6.85 10.78
N TYR A 406 17.27 -5.60 11.18
CA TYR A 406 16.03 -5.10 11.76
C TYR A 406 14.98 -4.92 10.68
N THR A 407 13.81 -5.54 10.86
CA THR A 407 12.71 -5.48 9.89
C THR A 407 11.45 -4.82 10.43
N GLY A 408 11.38 -4.54 11.73
CA GLY A 408 10.34 -3.71 12.30
C GLY A 408 10.23 -3.81 13.81
N SER A 409 9.44 -2.93 14.40
CA SER A 409 9.06 -2.97 15.81
C SER A 409 7.64 -2.44 15.98
N THR A 410 7.06 -2.66 17.16
CA THR A 410 5.77 -2.05 17.51
C THR A 410 5.98 -0.90 18.49
N SER A 411 4.91 -0.16 18.81
CA SER A 411 4.98 0.88 19.84
C SER A 411 5.31 0.38 21.24
N LYS A 412 5.23 -0.94 21.47
CA LYS A 412 5.54 -1.59 22.74
C LYS A 412 7.02 -1.92 22.90
N THR A 413 7.79 -1.92 21.81
CA THR A 413 9.23 -2.13 21.89
C THR A 413 9.90 -0.83 22.36
N GLY A 414 10.55 -0.86 23.52
CA GLY A 414 11.29 0.28 24.05
C GLY A 414 12.56 0.57 23.24
N ALA A 415 13.09 1.79 23.32
CA ALA A 415 14.45 2.04 22.85
C ALA A 415 15.43 1.33 23.80
N GLY A 416 16.53 0.77 23.27
CA GLY A 416 17.50 0.05 24.08
C GLY A 416 18.39 -0.90 23.27
N SER A 417 19.34 -1.52 23.96
CA SER A 417 20.18 -2.59 23.41
C SER A 417 19.67 -3.93 23.91
N TYR A 418 19.38 -4.86 22.99
CA TYR A 418 18.86 -6.18 23.32
C TYR A 418 19.80 -7.26 22.81
N SER A 419 20.16 -8.23 23.65
CA SER A 419 20.98 -9.37 23.24
C SER A 419 20.22 -10.31 22.31
N ILE A 420 20.95 -10.98 21.43
CA ILE A 420 20.40 -11.89 20.42
C ILE A 420 21.11 -13.23 20.57
N ASN A 421 20.33 -14.29 20.75
CA ASN A 421 20.85 -15.66 20.73
C ASN A 421 20.02 -16.49 19.75
N ILE A 422 20.67 -17.24 18.87
CA ILE A 422 20.02 -18.09 17.87
C ILE A 422 20.29 -19.55 18.21
N THR A 423 19.22 -20.31 18.46
CA THR A 423 19.28 -21.74 18.80
C THR A 423 19.00 -22.64 17.60
N GLN A 424 18.39 -22.10 16.53
CA GLN A 424 18.14 -22.81 15.28
C GLN A 424 18.08 -21.80 14.13
N LEU A 425 18.73 -22.12 13.00
CA LEU A 425 18.55 -21.35 11.76
C LEU A 425 17.33 -21.83 10.99
N ALA A 426 16.73 -20.93 10.23
CA ALA A 426 15.69 -21.33 9.30
C ALA A 426 16.27 -22.21 8.18
N THR A 427 15.54 -23.24 7.78
CA THR A 427 15.90 -24.10 6.65
C THR A 427 14.81 -24.07 5.58
N GLN A 428 15.17 -24.46 4.36
CA GLN A 428 14.23 -24.61 3.25
C GLN A 428 13.69 -26.04 3.20
N GLY A 429 12.44 -26.18 2.78
CA GLY A 429 11.83 -27.46 2.46
C GLY A 429 12.48 -28.07 1.22
N ARG A 430 12.73 -29.37 1.27
CA ARG A 430 13.52 -30.07 0.25
C ARG A 430 12.98 -31.47 0.01
N THR A 431 12.92 -31.86 -1.25
CA THR A 431 12.72 -33.25 -1.69
C THR A 431 13.97 -33.73 -2.39
N VAL A 432 14.47 -34.92 -2.01
CA VAL A 432 15.61 -35.59 -2.65
C VAL A 432 15.16 -36.95 -3.14
N GLY A 433 15.51 -37.30 -4.38
CA GLY A 433 15.28 -38.66 -4.89
C GLY A 433 16.11 -39.70 -4.15
N GLN A 434 15.65 -40.95 -4.13
CA GLN A 434 16.38 -42.07 -3.52
C GLN A 434 17.34 -42.77 -4.49
N GLY A 435 17.28 -42.44 -5.79
CA GLY A 435 18.21 -42.95 -6.80
C GLY A 435 18.41 -41.99 -7.97
N ALA A 436 19.23 -42.41 -8.93
CA ALA A 436 19.51 -41.64 -10.14
C ALA A 436 18.26 -41.50 -11.01
N ALA A 437 18.02 -40.30 -11.54
CA ALA A 437 16.89 -40.03 -12.41
C ALA A 437 17.07 -40.70 -13.78
N GLY A 438 16.02 -41.36 -14.27
CA GLY A 438 15.92 -41.80 -15.65
C GLY A 438 15.87 -40.61 -16.61
N LEU A 439 16.77 -40.59 -17.59
CA LEU A 439 16.95 -39.45 -18.49
C LEU A 439 16.01 -39.46 -19.70
N THR A 440 15.30 -40.56 -19.95
CA THR A 440 14.30 -40.64 -21.02
C THR A 440 12.92 -40.41 -20.45
N ILE A 441 12.28 -39.35 -20.94
CA ILE A 441 10.90 -38.99 -20.62
C ILE A 441 10.01 -39.35 -21.81
N ASP A 442 8.96 -40.12 -21.57
CA ASP A 442 7.93 -40.52 -22.53
C ASP A 442 6.54 -40.51 -21.87
N ALA A 443 5.50 -40.96 -22.59
CA ALA A 443 4.13 -40.95 -22.09
C ALA A 443 3.90 -41.81 -20.82
N SER A 444 4.83 -42.69 -20.47
CA SER A 444 4.75 -43.52 -19.26
C SER A 444 5.30 -42.83 -18.01
N ASN A 445 6.02 -41.72 -18.14
CA ASN A 445 6.73 -41.08 -17.03
C ASN A 445 6.83 -39.53 -17.12
N ASP A 446 5.94 -38.89 -17.87
CA ASP A 446 5.96 -37.45 -18.16
C ASP A 446 5.14 -36.55 -17.20
N THR A 447 4.57 -37.07 -16.13
CA THR A 447 3.77 -36.29 -15.17
C THR A 447 4.27 -36.39 -13.74
N LEU A 448 4.23 -35.26 -13.02
CA LEU A 448 4.49 -35.16 -11.59
C LEU A 448 3.40 -34.29 -10.94
N GLU A 449 2.75 -34.79 -9.90
CA GLU A 449 1.92 -33.97 -9.03
C GLU A 449 2.78 -33.42 -7.91
N VAL A 450 3.01 -32.11 -7.93
CA VAL A 450 3.91 -31.41 -7.02
C VAL A 450 3.08 -30.69 -5.99
N LYS A 451 3.41 -30.89 -4.71
CA LYS A 451 2.94 -30.09 -3.60
C LYS A 451 4.07 -29.16 -3.14
N LEU A 452 3.91 -27.86 -3.38
CA LEU A 452 4.88 -26.81 -3.06
C LEU A 452 4.23 -25.76 -2.16
N ASP A 453 4.77 -25.59 -0.96
CA ASP A 453 4.40 -24.57 0.03
C ASP A 453 2.88 -24.49 0.32
N GLY A 454 2.21 -25.65 0.26
CA GLY A 454 0.77 -25.80 0.49
C GLY A 454 -0.10 -25.81 -0.76
N VAL A 455 0.44 -25.50 -1.94
CA VAL A 455 -0.25 -25.57 -3.24
C VAL A 455 0.06 -26.90 -3.90
N THR A 456 -0.91 -27.53 -4.56
CA THR A 456 -0.72 -28.78 -5.32
C THR A 456 -1.13 -28.58 -6.77
N THR A 457 -0.27 -28.95 -7.72
CA THR A 457 -0.58 -28.94 -9.15
C THR A 457 0.15 -30.07 -9.87
N THR A 458 -0.38 -30.52 -10.99
CA THR A 458 0.29 -31.51 -11.85
C THR A 458 1.04 -30.79 -12.96
N ILE A 459 2.34 -31.05 -13.04
CA ILE A 459 3.17 -30.60 -14.17
C ILE A 459 3.34 -31.73 -15.18
N LYS A 460 3.46 -31.36 -16.45
CA LYS A 460 3.79 -32.27 -17.54
C LYS A 460 5.15 -31.93 -18.15
N LEU A 461 6.06 -32.88 -18.10
CA LEU A 461 7.40 -32.80 -18.65
C LEU A 461 7.38 -33.05 -20.16
N SER A 462 8.36 -32.49 -20.85
CA SER A 462 8.51 -32.69 -22.29
C SER A 462 9.11 -34.08 -22.57
N GLN A 463 8.50 -34.83 -23.49
CA GLN A 463 8.96 -36.17 -23.84
C GLN A 463 10.24 -36.09 -24.70
N ALA A 464 11.36 -36.51 -24.14
CA ALA A 464 12.68 -36.47 -24.76
C ALA A 464 13.69 -37.34 -23.98
N THR A 465 14.81 -37.66 -24.61
CA THR A 465 16.00 -38.14 -23.88
C THR A 465 16.90 -36.96 -23.56
N TYR A 466 17.03 -36.65 -22.27
CA TYR A 466 17.87 -35.57 -21.76
C TYR A 466 19.34 -36.00 -21.73
N ALA A 467 20.24 -35.10 -22.12
CA ALA A 467 21.67 -35.41 -22.20
C ALA A 467 22.30 -35.76 -20.84
N ASN A 468 21.77 -35.21 -19.74
CA ASN A 468 22.20 -35.47 -18.38
C ASN A 468 21.14 -35.04 -17.36
N ALA A 469 21.31 -35.44 -16.10
CA ALA A 469 20.38 -35.13 -15.02
C ALA A 469 20.29 -33.61 -14.72
N THR A 470 21.29 -32.80 -15.08
CA THR A 470 21.23 -31.34 -14.95
C THR A 470 20.27 -30.73 -15.97
N ALA A 471 20.26 -31.23 -17.21
CA ALA A 471 19.29 -30.80 -18.23
C ALA A 471 17.86 -31.19 -17.83
N LEU A 472 17.68 -32.39 -17.28
CA LEU A 472 16.38 -32.81 -16.73
C LEU A 472 15.96 -31.98 -15.51
N ALA A 473 16.90 -31.63 -14.61
CA ALA A 473 16.63 -30.73 -13.49
C ALA A 473 16.15 -29.35 -13.96
N ALA A 474 16.77 -28.80 -15.01
CA ALA A 474 16.36 -27.53 -15.60
C ALA A 474 14.93 -27.60 -16.19
N GLU A 475 14.57 -28.69 -16.86
CA GLU A 475 13.20 -28.93 -17.32
C GLU A 475 12.21 -28.93 -16.15
N ILE A 476 12.45 -29.75 -15.12
CA ILE A 476 11.55 -29.86 -13.97
C ILE A 476 11.40 -28.51 -13.28
N GLN A 477 12.50 -27.77 -13.09
CA GLN A 477 12.47 -26.42 -12.54
C GLN A 477 11.62 -25.48 -13.38
N GLY A 478 11.80 -25.49 -14.71
CA GLY A 478 11.03 -24.67 -15.64
C GLY A 478 9.54 -24.98 -15.60
N LYS A 479 9.17 -26.26 -15.54
CA LYS A 479 7.76 -26.69 -15.47
C LYS A 479 7.10 -26.35 -14.14
N ILE A 480 7.81 -26.48 -13.02
CA ILE A 480 7.30 -26.06 -11.70
C ILE A 480 7.16 -24.54 -11.67
N ASN A 481 8.24 -23.80 -11.93
CA ASN A 481 8.22 -22.33 -11.79
C ASN A 481 7.34 -21.65 -12.85
N GLY A 482 7.07 -22.32 -13.98
CA GLY A 482 6.16 -21.87 -15.03
C GLY A 482 4.69 -22.23 -14.81
N ALA A 483 4.33 -23.02 -13.78
CA ALA A 483 2.94 -23.36 -13.51
C ALA A 483 2.19 -22.15 -12.92
N SER A 484 0.97 -21.90 -13.44
CA SER A 484 0.13 -20.76 -13.02
C SER A 484 -0.23 -20.80 -11.54
N GLU A 485 -0.46 -22.00 -10.99
CA GLU A 485 -0.88 -22.16 -9.60
C GLU A 485 0.24 -21.76 -8.63
N PHE A 486 1.49 -22.10 -8.95
CA PHE A 486 2.64 -21.76 -8.12
C PHE A 486 3.05 -20.30 -8.26
N SER A 487 3.08 -19.78 -9.49
CA SER A 487 3.39 -18.36 -9.73
C SER A 487 2.36 -17.43 -9.10
N ALA A 488 1.06 -17.77 -9.15
CA ALA A 488 0.00 -17.02 -8.45
C ALA A 488 0.16 -17.05 -6.92
N ALA A 489 0.72 -18.13 -6.37
CA ALA A 489 1.02 -18.26 -4.95
C ALA A 489 2.40 -17.69 -4.55
N GLY A 490 3.19 -17.19 -5.51
CA GLY A 490 4.55 -16.71 -5.28
C GLY A 490 5.52 -17.83 -4.85
N ALA A 491 5.23 -19.08 -5.21
CA ALA A 491 6.03 -20.23 -4.86
C ALA A 491 6.94 -20.64 -6.03
N THR A 492 8.23 -20.82 -5.75
CA THR A 492 9.24 -21.24 -6.73
C THR A 492 10.19 -22.25 -6.11
N VAL A 493 10.87 -23.02 -6.97
CA VAL A 493 11.87 -23.99 -6.57
C VAL A 493 13.19 -23.79 -7.30
N LYS A 494 14.26 -24.29 -6.67
CA LYS A 494 15.52 -24.63 -7.31
C LYS A 494 15.64 -26.14 -7.43
N VAL A 495 15.90 -26.64 -8.64
CA VAL A 495 16.17 -28.06 -8.89
C VAL A 495 17.64 -28.25 -9.22
N SER A 496 18.26 -29.24 -8.59
CA SER A 496 19.68 -29.56 -8.75
C SER A 496 19.87 -31.07 -8.85
N SER A 497 21.03 -31.49 -9.36
CA SER A 497 21.42 -32.90 -9.43
C SER A 497 22.82 -33.09 -8.85
N ALA A 498 23.00 -34.14 -8.05
CA ALA A 498 24.30 -34.59 -7.57
C ALA A 498 24.39 -36.12 -7.73
N GLY A 499 25.36 -36.62 -8.49
CA GLY A 499 25.48 -38.06 -8.78
C GLY A 499 24.28 -38.64 -9.52
N GLY A 500 23.54 -37.82 -10.28
CA GLY A 500 22.30 -38.21 -10.97
C GLY A 500 21.04 -38.15 -10.12
N ILE A 501 21.16 -37.91 -8.81
CA ILE A 501 20.04 -37.81 -7.88
C ILE A 501 19.49 -36.38 -7.91
N LEU A 502 18.18 -36.24 -8.18
CA LEU A 502 17.50 -34.95 -8.20
C LEU A 502 17.20 -34.45 -6.79
N SER A 503 17.33 -33.14 -6.62
CA SER A 503 17.02 -32.42 -5.40
C SER A 503 16.22 -31.17 -5.75
N ILE A 504 14.99 -31.10 -5.26
CA ILE A 504 14.07 -29.98 -5.41
C ILE A 504 14.02 -29.23 -4.08
N VAL A 505 14.27 -27.92 -4.09
CA VAL A 505 14.31 -27.08 -2.88
C VAL A 505 13.34 -25.92 -3.10
N SER A 506 12.42 -25.69 -2.16
CA SER A 506 11.58 -24.49 -2.17
C SER A 506 12.42 -23.25 -1.90
N ASP A 507 12.16 -22.14 -2.59
CA ASP A 507 12.84 -20.87 -2.34
C ASP A 507 12.42 -20.23 -1.00
N ARG A 508 11.34 -20.71 -0.37
CA ARG A 508 10.90 -20.26 0.95
C ARG A 508 11.72 -20.88 2.07
N TYR A 509 11.71 -20.24 3.23
CA TYR A 509 12.31 -20.75 4.48
C TYR A 509 11.22 -20.95 5.54
N GLY A 510 11.47 -21.85 6.48
CA GLY A 510 10.57 -22.07 7.61
C GLY A 510 9.71 -23.32 7.51
N SER A 511 8.86 -23.52 8.51
CA SER A 511 7.89 -24.63 8.55
C SER A 511 6.86 -24.59 7.42
N ALA A 512 6.63 -23.40 6.83
CA ALA A 512 5.79 -23.23 5.65
C ALA A 512 6.50 -23.65 4.34
N SER A 513 7.82 -23.82 4.36
CA SER A 513 8.60 -24.24 3.19
C SER A 513 8.54 -25.76 3.06
N ASN A 514 7.90 -26.23 2.01
CA ASN A 514 7.76 -27.66 1.75
C ASN A 514 7.71 -27.91 0.25
N VAL A 515 8.38 -28.96 -0.21
CA VAL A 515 8.20 -29.48 -1.56
C VAL A 515 8.16 -30.99 -1.49
N GLU A 516 7.15 -31.59 -2.11
CA GLU A 516 6.89 -33.03 -2.13
C GLU A 516 6.29 -33.41 -3.49
N ILE A 517 6.72 -34.51 -4.09
CA ILE A 517 6.06 -35.08 -5.27
C ILE A 517 5.02 -36.09 -4.80
N VAL A 518 3.74 -35.72 -4.81
CA VAL A 518 2.67 -36.50 -4.18
C VAL A 518 2.26 -37.68 -5.05
N SER A 519 2.25 -37.51 -6.37
CA SER A 519 1.90 -38.54 -7.33
C SER A 519 2.48 -38.24 -8.73
N GLY A 520 2.04 -38.99 -9.75
CA GLY A 520 2.48 -38.85 -11.15
C GLY A 520 3.19 -40.08 -11.67
N ASN A 521 3.01 -40.38 -12.95
CA ASN A 521 3.61 -41.55 -13.60
C ASN A 521 5.15 -41.44 -13.68
N GLY A 522 5.70 -40.23 -13.55
CA GLY A 522 7.13 -39.96 -13.58
C GLY A 522 7.85 -40.25 -12.27
N LEU A 523 7.15 -40.35 -11.14
CA LEU A 523 7.75 -40.38 -9.79
C LEU A 523 8.86 -41.44 -9.65
N ALA A 524 8.56 -42.68 -10.02
CA ALA A 524 9.51 -43.79 -9.87
C ALA A 524 10.75 -43.63 -10.75
N ASN A 525 10.56 -43.18 -11.99
CA ASN A 525 11.64 -42.97 -12.95
C ASN A 525 12.52 -41.78 -12.56
N LEU A 526 11.92 -40.67 -12.14
CA LEU A 526 12.64 -39.43 -11.89
C LEU A 526 13.33 -39.40 -10.53
N LEU A 527 12.77 -40.04 -9.51
CA LEU A 527 13.32 -40.01 -8.16
C LEU A 527 13.99 -41.34 -7.75
N GLY A 528 14.12 -42.30 -8.67
CA GLY A 528 14.83 -43.56 -8.42
C GLY A 528 14.09 -44.47 -7.42
N GLY A 529 12.78 -44.61 -7.59
CA GLY A 529 11.93 -45.51 -6.79
C GLY A 529 11.33 -44.91 -5.53
N GLY A 530 11.69 -43.67 -5.16
CA GLY A 530 11.10 -42.98 -4.01
C GLY A 530 11.72 -41.61 -3.75
N GLN A 531 11.24 -40.92 -2.72
CA GLN A 531 11.76 -39.61 -2.33
C GLN A 531 11.94 -39.52 -0.82
N THR A 532 12.75 -38.57 -0.38
CA THR A 532 12.81 -38.09 1.00
C THR A 532 12.45 -36.62 1.00
N ALA A 533 11.24 -36.33 1.48
CA ALA A 533 10.76 -34.96 1.67
C ALA A 533 11.03 -34.51 3.11
N THR A 534 11.68 -33.37 3.26
CA THR A 534 11.99 -32.72 4.53
C THR A 534 11.37 -31.34 4.53
N THR A 535 10.47 -31.06 5.47
CA THR A 535 9.91 -29.72 5.67
C THR A 535 10.99 -28.79 6.23
N GLY A 536 10.96 -27.52 5.81
CA GLY A 536 11.82 -26.49 6.39
C GLY A 536 11.52 -26.28 7.87
N LEU A 537 12.47 -25.67 8.57
CA LEU A 537 12.34 -25.30 9.98
C LEU A 537 12.42 -23.78 10.11
N ASP A 538 11.66 -23.21 11.05
CA ASP A 538 11.74 -21.79 11.36
C ASP A 538 12.99 -21.47 12.18
N VAL A 539 13.43 -20.21 12.10
CA VAL A 539 14.47 -19.71 13.00
C VAL A 539 13.98 -19.79 14.46
N ALA A 540 14.85 -20.19 15.39
CA ALA A 540 14.55 -20.17 16.83
C ALA A 540 15.66 -19.45 17.58
N GLY A 541 15.29 -18.78 18.68
CA GLY A 541 16.24 -18.00 19.45
C GLY A 541 15.59 -17.22 20.58
N THR A 542 16.40 -16.42 21.28
CA THR A 542 15.95 -15.51 22.34
C THR A 542 16.34 -14.09 22.01
N LEU A 543 15.48 -13.14 22.40
CA LEU A 543 15.76 -11.71 22.38
C LEU A 543 15.74 -11.20 23.82
N ASN A 544 16.87 -10.63 24.25
CA ASN A 544 17.08 -10.20 25.64
C ASN A 544 16.83 -11.32 26.67
N GLY A 545 17.27 -12.54 26.35
CA GLY A 545 17.08 -13.74 27.19
C GLY A 545 15.65 -14.32 27.20
N VAL A 546 14.68 -13.71 26.51
CA VAL A 546 13.31 -14.22 26.41
C VAL A 546 13.13 -14.92 25.07
N ALA A 547 12.55 -16.13 25.09
CA ALA A 547 12.27 -16.91 23.87
C ALA A 547 11.42 -16.08 22.89
N ALA A 548 11.88 -15.98 21.65
CA ALA A 548 11.22 -15.25 20.58
C ALA A 548 10.47 -16.22 19.64
N THR A 549 9.48 -15.72 18.91
CA THR A 549 8.68 -16.50 17.95
C THR A 549 9.33 -16.46 16.57
N GLY A 550 9.66 -17.62 16.03
CA GLY A 550 10.18 -17.77 14.67
C GLY A 550 9.08 -17.94 13.61
N ALA A 551 9.30 -17.36 12.43
CA ALA A 551 8.52 -17.63 11.22
C ALA A 551 9.42 -17.43 10.00
N GLY A 552 9.76 -18.50 9.29
CA GLY A 552 10.82 -18.49 8.29
C GLY A 552 12.14 -18.00 8.89
N GLN A 553 12.77 -17.02 8.24
CA GLN A 553 13.96 -16.34 8.75
C GLN A 553 13.65 -15.22 9.76
N THR A 554 12.38 -14.94 10.05
CA THR A 554 12.00 -13.83 10.92
C THR A 554 11.86 -14.27 12.37
N LEU A 555 12.56 -13.60 13.27
CA LEU A 555 12.47 -13.78 14.71
C LEU A 555 11.74 -12.58 15.33
N THR A 556 10.66 -12.84 16.07
CA THR A 556 9.78 -11.81 16.66
C THR A 556 9.78 -11.89 18.19
N GLY A 557 10.05 -10.78 18.86
CA GLY A 557 10.09 -10.71 20.32
C GLY A 557 8.72 -10.98 20.96
N ALA A 558 8.75 -11.68 22.09
CA ALA A 558 7.56 -12.22 22.76
C ALA A 558 6.65 -11.14 23.37
N LYS A 559 5.36 -11.46 23.45
CA LYS A 559 4.36 -10.61 24.13
C LYS A 559 4.69 -10.45 25.62
N GLY A 560 4.59 -9.23 26.13
CA GLY A 560 4.88 -8.88 27.52
C GLY A 560 6.38 -8.73 27.85
N SER A 561 7.28 -8.94 26.89
CA SER A 561 8.72 -8.70 27.08
C SER A 561 9.10 -7.26 26.66
N PRO A 562 10.29 -6.76 27.08
CA PRO A 562 10.83 -5.50 26.56
C PRO A 562 11.04 -5.48 25.03
N THR A 563 11.06 -6.66 24.40
CA THR A 563 11.24 -6.84 22.95
C THR A 563 9.92 -7.12 22.24
N GLU A 564 8.75 -6.94 22.89
CA GLU A 564 7.45 -7.23 22.28
C GLU A 564 7.28 -6.53 20.93
N GLY A 565 7.11 -7.35 19.88
CA GLY A 565 6.91 -6.87 18.52
C GLY A 565 8.18 -6.45 17.77
N LEU A 566 9.36 -6.55 18.37
CA LEU A 566 10.65 -6.42 17.67
C LEU A 566 10.79 -7.57 16.68
N LYS A 567 11.03 -7.26 15.40
CA LYS A 567 11.22 -8.22 14.32
C LYS A 567 12.62 -8.08 13.73
N LEU A 568 13.32 -9.21 13.69
CA LEU A 568 14.63 -9.34 13.07
C LEU A 568 14.59 -10.42 11.99
N THR A 569 15.31 -10.24 10.89
CA THR A 569 15.53 -11.29 9.89
C THR A 569 16.93 -11.84 10.04
N ILE A 570 17.04 -13.17 10.14
CA ILE A 570 18.27 -13.92 10.35
C ILE A 570 18.58 -14.69 9.07
N THR A 571 19.55 -14.21 8.29
CA THR A 571 19.88 -14.79 6.98
C THR A 571 20.86 -15.96 7.06
N GLY A 572 21.57 -16.12 8.18
CA GLY A 572 22.49 -17.23 8.42
C GLY A 572 23.43 -17.02 9.60
N GLY A 573 24.55 -17.75 9.61
CA GLY A 573 25.63 -17.63 10.60
C GLY A 573 25.69 -18.78 11.60
N ALA A 574 26.49 -18.66 12.65
CA ALA A 574 26.59 -19.68 13.69
C ALA A 574 25.36 -19.67 14.62
N LEU A 575 25.15 -20.78 15.35
CA LEU A 575 24.25 -20.84 16.49
C LEU A 575 24.94 -20.28 17.74
N GLY A 576 24.16 -19.81 18.71
CA GLY A 576 24.64 -19.22 19.96
C GLY A 576 24.45 -17.71 20.02
N ASP A 577 25.32 -17.02 20.76
CA ASP A 577 25.28 -15.57 20.92
C ASP A 577 25.64 -14.87 19.60
N ARG A 578 24.79 -13.92 19.20
CA ARG A 578 24.91 -13.14 17.96
C ARG A 578 24.99 -11.64 18.25
N GLY A 579 25.39 -11.27 19.46
CA GLY A 579 25.60 -9.89 19.87
C GLY A 579 24.30 -9.18 20.20
N THR A 580 24.17 -7.91 19.80
CA THR A 580 23.03 -7.06 20.19
C THR A 580 22.35 -6.36 19.02
N ILE A 581 21.09 -6.02 19.21
CA ILE A 581 20.33 -5.07 18.40
C ILE A 581 20.17 -3.78 19.20
N ASN A 582 20.72 -2.68 18.70
CA ASN A 582 20.49 -1.34 19.25
C ASN A 582 19.26 -0.74 18.57
N LEU A 583 18.18 -0.58 19.31
CA LEU A 583 16.93 0.03 18.84
C LEU A 583 16.82 1.48 19.32
N SER A 584 16.61 2.38 18.36
CA SER A 584 16.30 3.79 18.58
C SER A 584 14.82 4.05 18.32
N ARG A 585 14.23 5.00 19.06
CA ARG A 585 12.90 5.56 18.76
C ARG A 585 13.02 7.05 18.49
N GLY A 586 12.92 7.42 17.21
CA GLY A 586 12.94 8.80 16.77
C GLY A 586 11.71 9.63 17.20
N TYR A 587 11.73 10.91 16.85
CA TYR A 587 10.69 11.88 17.21
C TYR A 587 9.31 11.47 16.70
N ALA A 588 9.19 10.92 15.49
CA ALA A 588 7.89 10.55 14.96
C ALA A 588 7.23 9.45 15.80
N SER A 589 8.03 8.46 16.20
CA SER A 589 7.61 7.37 17.09
C SER A 589 7.17 7.86 18.47
N LYS A 590 7.93 8.82 19.05
CA LYS A 590 7.59 9.48 20.34
C LYS A 590 6.32 10.33 20.24
N PHE A 591 6.17 11.12 19.17
CA PHE A 591 4.98 11.93 18.94
C PHE A 591 3.75 11.08 18.67
N ASP A 592 3.83 10.05 17.84
CA ASP A 592 2.69 9.18 17.57
C ASP A 592 2.19 8.49 18.85
N SER A 593 3.11 8.03 19.70
CA SER A 593 2.77 7.45 21.02
C SER A 593 2.04 8.46 21.91
N LEU A 594 2.53 9.71 21.97
CA LEU A 594 1.89 10.79 22.73
C LEU A 594 0.51 11.16 22.15
N LEU A 595 0.42 11.37 20.84
CA LEU A 595 -0.79 11.80 20.15
C LEU A 595 -1.88 10.72 20.23
N THR A 596 -1.50 9.45 20.09
CA THR A 596 -2.40 8.31 20.30
C THR A 596 -2.99 8.36 21.71
N SER A 597 -2.17 8.55 22.75
CA SER A 597 -2.65 8.66 24.13
C SER A 597 -3.58 9.86 24.35
N LEU A 598 -3.27 11.02 23.75
CA LEU A 598 -4.09 12.23 23.84
C LEU A 598 -5.44 12.10 23.12
N LEU A 599 -5.45 11.45 21.96
CA LEU A 599 -6.62 11.30 21.08
C LEU A 599 -7.42 10.03 21.35
N ASP A 600 -6.94 9.14 22.23
CA ASP A 600 -7.61 7.89 22.55
C ASP A 600 -9.07 8.10 23.00
N THR A 601 -9.90 7.09 22.76
CA THR A 601 -11.28 7.03 23.26
C THR A 601 -11.40 7.19 24.78
N LYS A 602 -10.36 6.84 25.53
CA LYS A 602 -10.23 7.02 26.99
C LYS A 602 -9.20 8.08 27.36
N GLY A 603 -8.70 8.83 26.38
CA GLY A 603 -7.69 9.87 26.55
C GLY A 603 -8.22 11.11 27.29
N PRO A 604 -7.32 12.03 27.68
CA PRO A 604 -7.67 13.22 28.43
C PRO A 604 -8.60 14.17 27.67
N LEU A 605 -8.47 14.27 26.34
CA LEU A 605 -9.34 15.13 25.53
C LEU A 605 -10.76 14.57 25.43
N THR A 606 -10.92 13.25 25.37
CA THR A 606 -12.23 12.60 25.38
C THR A 606 -12.88 12.73 26.75
N SER A 607 -12.14 12.45 27.83
CA SER A 607 -12.60 12.70 29.21
C SER A 607 -13.07 14.16 29.42
N ARG A 608 -12.33 15.13 28.87
CA ARG A 608 -12.73 16.55 28.93
C ARG A 608 -13.98 16.84 28.10
N THR A 609 -14.10 16.26 26.91
CA THR A 609 -15.30 16.37 26.05
C THR A 609 -16.53 15.85 26.79
N ASP A 610 -16.42 14.67 27.41
CA ASP A 610 -17.52 14.01 28.12
C ASP A 610 -17.96 14.82 29.35
N GLY A 611 -17.00 15.38 30.10
CA GLY A 611 -17.30 16.27 31.23
C GLY A 611 -18.04 17.56 30.81
N LEU A 612 -17.67 18.16 29.68
CA LEU A 612 -18.37 19.32 29.13
C LEU A 612 -19.79 18.96 28.67
N ASN A 613 -19.96 17.82 27.99
CA ASN A 613 -21.28 17.33 27.56
C ASN A 613 -22.19 17.03 28.75
N ALA A 614 -21.67 16.40 29.81
CA ALA A 614 -22.43 16.15 31.03
C ALA A 614 -22.86 17.46 31.71
N THR A 615 -22.00 18.48 31.69
CA THR A 615 -22.33 19.81 32.23
C THR A 615 -23.41 20.50 31.39
N LEU A 616 -23.30 20.45 30.06
CA LEU A 616 -24.32 20.97 29.14
C LEU A 616 -25.67 20.29 29.36
N LYS A 617 -25.68 18.97 29.55
CA LYS A 617 -26.90 18.22 29.88
C LYS A 617 -27.52 18.72 31.19
N SER A 618 -26.72 18.84 32.25
CA SER A 618 -27.20 19.34 33.54
C SER A 618 -27.75 20.78 33.46
N LEU A 619 -27.13 21.65 32.66
CA LEU A 619 -27.63 23.01 32.42
C LEU A 619 -28.95 23.01 31.64
N SER A 620 -29.08 22.16 30.62
CA SER A 620 -30.34 21.99 29.88
C SER A 620 -31.46 21.51 30.81
N ASP A 621 -31.17 20.55 31.69
CA ASP A 621 -32.16 20.05 32.65
C ASP A 621 -32.55 21.15 33.68
N GLN A 622 -31.60 22.01 34.07
CA GLN A 622 -31.88 23.16 34.96
C GLN A 622 -32.74 24.22 34.28
N LYS A 623 -32.47 24.48 32.99
CA LYS A 623 -33.23 25.42 32.17
C LYS A 623 -34.69 24.99 32.07
N GLU A 624 -34.94 23.72 31.78
CA GLU A 624 -36.29 23.14 31.71
C GLU A 624 -37.03 23.31 33.04
N ARG A 625 -36.41 22.94 34.17
CA ARG A 625 -37.02 23.10 35.50
C ARG A 625 -37.35 24.56 35.84
N ILE A 626 -36.50 25.52 35.47
CA ILE A 626 -36.78 26.95 35.71
C ILE A 626 -37.89 27.43 34.77
N SER A 627 -37.88 27.02 33.50
CA SER A 627 -38.94 27.34 32.54
C SER A 627 -40.31 26.86 33.02
N ASP A 628 -40.41 25.64 33.54
CA ASP A 628 -41.66 25.11 34.11
C ASP A 628 -42.12 25.92 35.32
N ARG A 629 -41.19 26.24 36.23
CA ARG A 629 -41.49 27.04 37.41
C ARG A 629 -41.96 28.45 37.05
N LEU A 630 -41.44 29.05 35.97
CA LEU A 630 -41.83 30.37 35.51
C LEU A 630 -43.29 30.40 35.02
N ILE A 631 -43.78 29.32 34.42
CA ILE A 631 -45.19 29.20 34.01
C ILE A 631 -46.11 29.30 35.25
N ASP A 632 -45.75 28.59 36.33
CA ASP A 632 -46.52 28.62 37.58
C ASP A 632 -46.44 29.98 38.28
N ILE A 633 -45.28 30.64 38.24
CA ILE A 633 -45.08 31.99 38.79
C ILE A 633 -45.93 33.00 38.01
N GLU A 634 -45.93 32.96 36.68
CA GLU A 634 -46.74 33.85 35.85
C GLU A 634 -48.22 33.69 36.17
N LYS A 635 -48.69 32.43 36.25
CA LYS A 635 -50.08 32.11 36.62
C LYS A 635 -50.44 32.70 37.99
N ARG A 636 -49.54 32.60 38.97
CA ARG A 636 -49.73 33.16 40.31
C ARG A 636 -49.78 34.69 40.29
N TYR A 637 -48.86 35.35 39.59
CA TYR A 637 -48.88 36.82 39.47
C TYR A 637 -50.16 37.29 38.79
N ARG A 638 -50.57 36.67 37.68
CA ARG A 638 -51.85 36.99 37.03
C ARG A 638 -53.02 36.87 37.99
N ALA A 639 -53.12 35.78 38.74
CA ALA A 639 -54.19 35.59 39.73
C ALA A 639 -54.18 36.66 40.84
N GLN A 640 -53.00 37.01 41.37
CA GLN A 640 -52.85 38.02 42.41
C GLN A 640 -53.22 39.42 41.92
N PHE A 641 -52.75 39.83 40.73
CA PHE A 641 -53.05 41.15 40.17
C PHE A 641 -54.51 41.26 39.71
N THR A 642 -55.13 40.19 39.20
CA THR A 642 -56.57 40.18 38.93
C THR A 642 -57.39 40.32 40.21
N ALA A 643 -57.02 39.63 41.29
CA ALA A 643 -57.69 39.77 42.58
C ALA A 643 -57.53 41.19 43.16
N LEU A 644 -56.36 41.81 42.97
CA LEU A 644 -56.09 43.20 43.36
C LEU A 644 -56.94 44.19 42.55
N ASP A 645 -57.08 44.02 41.24
CA ASP A 645 -57.94 44.85 40.38
C ASP A 645 -59.41 44.77 40.83
N VAL A 646 -59.91 43.57 41.16
CA VAL A 646 -61.25 43.37 41.73
C VAL A 646 -61.40 44.07 43.10
N ALA A 647 -60.40 43.95 43.98
CA ALA A 647 -60.41 44.62 45.28
C ALA A 647 -60.43 46.16 45.13
N ILE A 648 -59.59 46.71 44.25
CA ILE A 648 -59.55 48.15 43.97
C ILE A 648 -60.87 48.62 43.36
N ALA A 649 -61.45 47.88 42.41
CA ALA A 649 -62.76 48.18 41.84
C ALA A 649 -63.85 48.25 42.91
N SER A 650 -63.86 47.28 43.84
CA SER A 650 -64.81 47.26 44.96
C SER A 650 -64.60 48.43 45.93
N MET A 651 -63.35 48.82 46.18
CA MET A 651 -63.01 50.00 46.98
C MET A 651 -63.42 51.29 46.28
N SER A 652 -63.22 51.42 44.97
CA SER A 652 -63.68 52.56 44.17
C SER A 652 -65.20 52.65 44.16
N GLN A 653 -65.91 51.52 44.04
CA GLN A 653 -67.37 51.47 44.14
C GLN A 653 -67.86 51.89 45.54
N THR A 654 -67.19 51.41 46.59
CA THR A 654 -67.47 51.79 47.99
C THR A 654 -67.18 53.28 48.23
N SER A 655 -66.08 53.80 47.69
CA SER A 655 -65.72 55.22 47.76
C SER A 655 -66.72 56.10 47.03
N ASN A 656 -67.16 55.71 45.83
CA ASN A 656 -68.20 56.41 45.09
C ASN A 656 -69.54 56.39 45.84
N TYR A 657 -69.90 55.26 46.43
CA TYR A 657 -71.08 55.14 47.28
C TYR A 657 -71.00 56.06 48.51
N LEU A 658 -69.87 56.06 49.22
CA LEU A 658 -69.64 56.93 50.37
C LEU A 658 -69.63 58.42 49.95
N ALA A 659 -69.02 58.77 48.82
CA ALA A 659 -69.02 60.13 48.29
C ALA A 659 -70.43 60.60 47.91
N GLN A 660 -71.27 59.73 47.33
CA GLN A 660 -72.67 60.02 47.06
C GLN A 660 -73.47 60.20 48.35
N GLN A 661 -73.24 59.36 49.38
CA GLN A 661 -73.86 59.53 50.69
C GLN A 661 -73.43 60.83 51.37
N LEU A 662 -72.15 61.21 51.25
CA LEU A 662 -71.62 62.46 51.79
C LEU A 662 -72.15 63.70 51.05
N ALA A 663 -72.32 63.62 49.73
CA ALA A 663 -72.93 64.68 48.91
C ALA A 663 -74.44 64.84 49.17
N ASN A 664 -75.10 63.79 49.64
CA ASN A 664 -76.50 63.78 50.06
C ASN A 664 -76.70 64.18 51.53
N LEU A 665 -75.64 64.50 52.28
CA LEU A 665 -75.79 65.11 53.59
C LEU A 665 -76.37 66.53 53.43
N PRO A 666 -77.41 66.88 54.19
CA PRO A 666 -77.97 68.23 54.14
C PRO A 666 -76.91 69.25 54.53
N LYS A 667 -76.80 70.34 53.76
CA LYS A 667 -76.04 71.51 54.18
C LYS A 667 -76.71 72.05 55.44
N PHE A 668 -75.97 72.09 56.55
CA PHE A 668 -76.39 72.84 57.73
C PHE A 668 -76.22 74.34 57.40
N GLU A 669 -77.35 75.03 57.25
CA GLU A 669 -77.45 76.50 57.43
C GLU A 669 -77.49 76.86 58.92
#